data_AF-A0AAV1HV19-F1
#
_entry.id   AF-A0AAV1HV19-F1
#
_cell.length_a   1.000
_cell.length_b   1.000
_cell.length_c   1.000
_cell.angle_alpha   90.00
_cell.angle_beta   90.00
_cell.angle_gamma   90.00
#
_symmetry.space_group_name_H-M   'P 1'
#
loop_
_entity.id
_entity.type
_entity.pdbx_description
1 polymer ?
#
loop_
_entity_poly.entity_id
_entity_poly.type
_entity_poly.pdbx_seq_one_letter_code
_entity_poly.pdbx_strand_id
1 'polypeptide(L)'
;MDRTELPVPEGPISIPELCEVLESTYVPLLEQHARANTESNGRHFSRVLGSCRKFLSAVKHAEQRAKESTRLPMPEVPLQPGTETPGGEALTKLEGTMAEWLAAIQTALSQEADRTIAGRGPLDEMSFWQARFEVLGSLQAQLDTPHARSITAALRASSADRNLLASFQSHSGELSRLYEDSRDNYKILRTLERHFTAIASSPVPDLPQIMLPMLNALRLVWAISAHYSDDTRMAALLQRIAHSVCDRAQHSVSTQEIFQRPQEEVKSQLQSTASLVDRWHDAYMEVREKIEVEGREPRWEFSKTVLFERSAHISDVCGSLAAAVDTYHSLRQTLGTKLEAMTGSSQAVKQLSSTVTDMAHSLEAANFNLFLRSNQEKGDRLFAAFDSMHASVVTSIGDLIDASFSKLGNAEAALDFLCELRDLKCGTALEQKMLSKSADLVRQFGKEVDAASMLFHERKVAPPLAREEAPVSGGVRWSRTLFVRLKHTWTRLQQEEKAALDDPVGARVEGKYMTLAKDLLAYEKVRTQPWMQHAHATAVALMRQPVLIEDPQSRRIAVNRSGQLWLLIKEARALDRLGLAVPEAAVHAALQAQRMLTVEETLGDMLAEYYKVVDKPDTLERWLLAAQLSMLHDSLRPGLAHLNWHSLGIQDFVNPVLKAVKSFQVTLAAVHKSSRACEFIVAAIAGTPCCVAPQMPDSTRLLSLQEALSFIEAHHQEVVGDLVQRYRRMSELLRKVEEAVLGSITGRAPGLAQYYAHWERAIFHALDILIVGGMTSLQKLLDAPASGVEPRAPLFEVALQLLHTDIIMQPSAAEIRQAVAGLLSSLREAAQPFVRWMAGTCLEAAPVAGTSEEDEEAFVHSFHLDLRQNPEHKAQLEGIFAALQRGLSRAAQHVAAWRSLSAIWMTDKALAVQQLKERDPAPDALEWEGRIGEYAALAEGFAAWPHYTDIGSVRVSTVEAAAAVVQHAQEWLGLLLEAFRTQMSAYVTDGEAVVERLKLALGPASHEAADMSSHVAGAEAVLGLTETWHEQAADMEVFLRIQALHNPQGMEQQPSKDAWERLQTSRRSFGIA
;
A
#
# COMPACT_ATOMS: atom_id res chain seq x y z
N MET A 1 56.73 -52.06 -23.78
CA MET A 1 58.20 -52.00 -23.93
C MET A 1 58.54 -52.68 -25.24
N ASP A 2 58.92 -51.90 -26.25
CA ASP A 2 59.65 -52.43 -27.41
C ASP A 2 61.06 -52.84 -26.94
N ARG A 3 61.47 -54.04 -27.33
CA ARG A 3 62.66 -54.75 -26.82
C ARG A 3 63.98 -54.31 -27.48
N THR A 4 64.02 -53.19 -28.20
CA THR A 4 65.08 -52.98 -29.20
C THR A 4 66.27 -52.12 -28.80
N GLU A 5 66.33 -51.53 -27.61
CA GLU A 5 67.49 -50.69 -27.23
C GLU A 5 67.88 -50.82 -25.75
N LEU A 6 68.19 -52.03 -25.29
CA LEU A 6 68.96 -52.19 -24.05
C LEU A 6 70.21 -53.01 -24.37
N PRO A 7 71.42 -52.44 -24.24
CA PRO A 7 72.64 -53.20 -24.39
C PRO A 7 72.74 -54.16 -23.21
N VAL A 8 72.46 -55.43 -23.44
CA VAL A 8 72.74 -56.50 -22.49
C VAL A 8 74.20 -56.90 -22.72
N PRO A 9 75.10 -56.73 -21.74
CA PRO A 9 76.49 -57.15 -21.90
C PRO A 9 76.56 -58.68 -21.96
N GLU A 10 77.02 -59.23 -23.08
CA GLU A 10 77.37 -60.65 -23.20
C GLU A 10 78.74 -60.89 -22.56
N GLY A 11 78.77 -61.15 -21.26
CA GLY A 11 79.98 -61.51 -20.50
C GLY A 11 79.85 -61.29 -18.99
N PRO A 12 80.73 -61.87 -18.15
CA PRO A 12 80.74 -61.60 -16.71
C PRO A 12 81.16 -60.14 -16.46
N ILE A 13 80.21 -59.29 -16.09
CA ILE A 13 80.42 -57.87 -15.83
C ILE A 13 81.20 -57.68 -14.52
N SER A 14 82.25 -56.86 -14.53
CA SER A 14 83.00 -56.53 -13.31
C SER A 14 82.20 -55.57 -12.41
N ILE A 15 82.43 -55.60 -11.09
CA ILE A 15 81.71 -54.73 -10.12
C ILE A 15 81.77 -53.23 -10.50
N PRO A 16 82.91 -52.66 -10.97
CA PRO A 16 82.98 -51.27 -11.41
C PRO A 16 82.11 -50.98 -12.65
N GLU A 17 82.11 -51.88 -13.64
CA GLU A 17 81.28 -51.73 -14.84
C GLU A 17 79.79 -51.82 -14.50
N LEU A 18 79.42 -52.67 -13.52
CA LEU A 18 78.04 -52.75 -13.03
C LEU A 18 77.61 -51.45 -12.33
N CYS A 19 78.49 -50.84 -11.52
CA CYS A 19 78.26 -49.52 -10.92
C CYS A 19 78.01 -48.47 -12.00
N GLU A 20 78.85 -48.44 -13.02
CA GLU A 20 78.78 -47.47 -14.12
C GLU A 20 77.49 -47.63 -14.92
N VAL A 21 77.10 -48.85 -15.30
CA VAL A 21 75.86 -49.11 -16.05
C VAL A 21 74.60 -48.74 -15.24
N LEU A 22 74.58 -49.08 -13.95
CA LEU A 22 73.45 -48.75 -13.09
C LEU A 22 73.30 -47.24 -12.88
N GLU A 23 74.40 -46.53 -12.67
CA GLU A 23 74.41 -45.08 -12.41
C GLU A 23 74.18 -44.24 -13.67
N SER A 24 74.87 -44.58 -14.77
CA SER A 24 74.84 -43.78 -16.01
C SER A 24 73.62 -44.08 -16.87
N THR A 25 73.09 -45.30 -16.82
CA THR A 25 72.07 -45.76 -17.78
C THR A 25 70.73 -46.02 -17.11
N TYR A 26 70.67 -46.89 -16.10
CA TYR A 26 69.38 -47.33 -15.54
C TYR A 26 68.72 -46.32 -14.59
N VAL A 27 69.49 -45.64 -13.73
CA VAL A 27 68.94 -44.62 -12.80
C VAL A 27 68.30 -43.44 -13.56
N PRO A 28 68.96 -42.81 -14.56
CA PRO A 28 68.36 -41.72 -15.33
C PRO A 28 67.11 -42.15 -16.11
N LEU A 29 67.13 -43.35 -16.68
CA LEU A 29 66.03 -43.89 -17.49
C LEU A 29 64.79 -44.17 -16.62
N LEU A 30 64.99 -44.73 -15.42
CA LEU A 30 63.93 -44.91 -14.42
C LEU A 30 63.41 -43.59 -13.85
N GLU A 31 64.27 -42.58 -13.65
CA GLU A 31 63.86 -41.24 -13.24
C GLU A 31 62.97 -40.57 -14.28
N GLN A 32 63.33 -40.68 -15.56
CA GLN A 32 62.55 -40.13 -16.65
C GLN A 32 61.15 -40.77 -16.73
N HIS A 33 61.07 -42.09 -16.57
CA HIS A 33 59.80 -42.82 -16.59
C HIS A 33 58.95 -42.57 -15.34
N ALA A 34 59.57 -42.37 -14.17
CA ALA A 34 58.88 -41.99 -12.94
C ALA A 34 58.29 -40.57 -13.01
N ARG A 35 58.97 -39.64 -13.72
CA ARG A 35 58.47 -38.27 -13.95
C ARG A 35 57.37 -38.20 -15.01
N ALA A 36 57.39 -39.08 -16.00
CA ALA A 36 56.44 -39.07 -17.12
C ALA A 36 55.05 -39.67 -16.79
N ASN A 37 54.93 -40.51 -15.76
CA ASN A 37 53.67 -41.18 -15.40
C ASN A 37 53.13 -40.68 -14.05
N THR A 38 51.96 -40.03 -14.04
CA THR A 38 51.32 -39.44 -12.83
C THR A 38 50.35 -40.36 -12.10
N GLU A 39 49.97 -41.50 -12.68
CA GLU A 39 49.06 -42.49 -12.05
C GLU A 39 49.81 -43.63 -11.31
N SER A 40 49.07 -44.67 -10.87
CA SER A 40 49.55 -45.88 -10.16
C SER A 40 50.93 -46.40 -10.61
N ASN A 41 51.19 -46.41 -11.92
CA ASN A 41 52.46 -46.86 -12.50
C ASN A 41 53.66 -45.96 -12.11
N GLY A 42 53.46 -44.65 -11.94
CA GLY A 42 54.49 -43.72 -11.48
C GLY A 42 55.03 -44.08 -10.10
N ARG A 43 54.15 -44.47 -9.16
CA ARG A 43 54.56 -44.94 -7.81
C ARG A 43 55.36 -46.23 -7.87
N HIS A 44 55.01 -47.15 -8.79
CA HIS A 44 55.78 -48.37 -9.02
C HIS A 44 57.18 -48.06 -9.56
N PHE A 45 57.31 -47.18 -10.56
CA PHE A 45 58.61 -46.76 -11.09
C PHE A 45 59.44 -46.00 -10.04
N SER A 46 58.84 -45.14 -9.21
CA SER A 46 59.55 -44.49 -8.10
C SER A 46 60.05 -45.49 -7.04
N ARG A 47 59.28 -46.54 -6.74
CA ARG A 47 59.69 -47.61 -5.82
C ARG A 47 60.83 -48.46 -6.38
N VAL A 48 60.78 -48.79 -7.67
CA VAL A 48 61.85 -49.49 -8.39
C VAL A 48 63.10 -48.63 -8.47
N LEU A 49 62.96 -47.33 -8.78
CA LEU A 49 64.07 -46.37 -8.77
C LEU A 49 64.74 -46.29 -7.39
N GLY A 50 63.96 -46.19 -6.32
CA GLY A 50 64.48 -46.21 -4.95
C GLY A 50 65.23 -47.50 -4.62
N SER A 51 64.77 -48.64 -5.15
CA SER A 51 65.43 -49.94 -4.97
C SER A 51 66.71 -50.04 -5.80
N CYS A 52 66.71 -49.55 -7.05
CA CYS A 52 67.91 -49.46 -7.91
C CYS A 52 68.98 -48.56 -7.30
N ARG A 53 68.62 -47.41 -6.72
CA ARG A 53 69.57 -46.53 -6.04
C ARG A 53 70.18 -47.16 -4.80
N LYS A 54 69.39 -47.89 -4.00
CA LYS A 54 69.90 -48.68 -2.86
C LYS A 54 70.83 -49.80 -3.32
N PHE A 55 70.49 -50.46 -4.43
CA PHE A 55 71.34 -51.48 -5.01
C PHE A 55 72.66 -50.87 -5.53
N LEU A 56 72.61 -49.76 -6.26
CA LEU A 56 73.79 -49.02 -6.70
C LEU A 56 74.67 -48.61 -5.51
N SER A 57 74.10 -48.09 -4.42
CA SER A 57 74.89 -47.74 -3.24
C SER A 57 75.51 -48.98 -2.57
N ALA A 58 74.80 -50.11 -2.55
CA ALA A 58 75.33 -51.38 -2.04
C ALA A 58 76.46 -51.92 -2.92
N VAL A 59 76.35 -51.84 -4.25
CA VAL A 59 77.40 -52.23 -5.20
C VAL A 59 78.60 -51.30 -5.10
N LYS A 60 78.40 -49.97 -4.98
CA LYS A 60 79.48 -49.00 -4.71
C LYS A 60 80.17 -49.27 -3.38
N HIS A 61 79.41 -49.58 -2.33
CA HIS A 61 79.99 -49.99 -1.05
C HIS A 61 80.74 -51.31 -1.16
N ALA A 62 80.25 -52.28 -1.94
CA ALA A 62 80.95 -53.53 -2.19
C ALA A 62 82.24 -53.32 -2.99
N GLU A 63 82.24 -52.41 -3.97
CA GLU A 63 83.41 -51.99 -4.74
C GLU A 63 84.45 -51.31 -3.83
N GLN A 64 84.00 -50.40 -2.97
CA GLN A 64 84.86 -49.71 -2.03
C GLN A 64 85.40 -50.65 -0.95
N ARG A 65 84.60 -51.58 -0.44
CA ARG A 65 85.05 -52.66 0.47
C ARG A 65 86.04 -53.62 -0.21
N ALA A 66 85.85 -53.93 -1.49
CA ALA A 66 86.81 -54.73 -2.26
C ALA A 66 88.16 -54.00 -2.44
N LYS A 67 88.15 -52.66 -2.49
CA LYS A 67 89.35 -51.80 -2.50
C LYS A 67 89.99 -51.67 -1.11
N GLU A 68 89.20 -51.70 -0.04
CA GLU A 68 89.65 -51.60 1.37
C GLU A 68 90.05 -52.95 1.99
N SER A 69 89.74 -54.09 1.36
CA SER A 69 90.08 -55.41 1.87
C SER A 69 91.60 -55.59 2.03
N THR A 70 92.03 -56.02 3.21
CA THR A 70 93.43 -56.26 3.53
C THR A 70 93.95 -57.42 2.69
N ARG A 71 94.78 -57.12 1.67
CA ARG A 71 95.39 -58.13 0.81
C ARG A 71 96.76 -58.51 1.36
N LEU A 72 96.99 -59.79 1.55
CA LEU A 72 98.29 -60.34 1.90
C LEU A 72 99.22 -60.28 0.67
N PRO A 73 100.42 -59.70 0.77
CA PRO A 73 101.37 -59.67 -0.33
C PRO A 73 101.84 -61.09 -0.66
N MET A 74 101.49 -61.60 -1.85
CA MET A 74 101.93 -62.92 -2.30
C MET A 74 103.19 -62.80 -3.15
N PRO A 75 104.32 -63.43 -2.76
CA PRO A 75 105.53 -63.38 -3.55
C PRO A 75 105.44 -64.36 -4.74
N GLU A 76 105.87 -63.94 -5.93
CA GLU A 76 105.98 -64.78 -7.14
C GLU A 76 107.23 -65.68 -7.09
N VAL A 77 107.35 -66.52 -6.05
CA VAL A 77 108.41 -67.53 -5.99
C VAL A 77 107.82 -68.86 -6.47
N PRO A 78 108.33 -69.46 -7.56
CA PRO A 78 107.84 -70.75 -8.05
C PRO A 78 108.21 -71.85 -7.04
N LEU A 79 107.26 -72.24 -6.20
CA LEU A 79 107.40 -73.35 -5.27
C LEU A 79 106.62 -74.54 -5.85
N GLN A 80 107.32 -75.56 -6.36
CA GLN A 80 106.68 -76.82 -6.72
C GLN A 80 106.35 -77.62 -5.45
N PRO A 81 105.16 -78.24 -5.34
CA PRO A 81 104.81 -79.05 -4.19
C PRO A 81 105.65 -80.34 -4.20
N GLY A 82 106.65 -80.44 -3.32
CA GLY A 82 107.23 -81.74 -2.97
C GLY A 82 108.72 -81.80 -2.67
N THR A 83 109.58 -81.00 -3.29
CA THR A 83 111.04 -81.16 -3.12
C THR A 83 111.80 -79.94 -3.64
N GLU A 84 112.42 -79.20 -2.72
CA GLU A 84 113.69 -78.46 -2.82
C GLU A 84 113.67 -77.39 -1.71
N THR A 85 114.62 -77.46 -0.78
CA THR A 85 114.84 -76.43 0.24
C THR A 85 115.00 -75.08 -0.46
N PRO A 86 114.17 -74.07 -0.19
CA PRO A 86 114.32 -72.76 -0.80
C PRO A 86 115.73 -72.21 -0.48
N GLY A 87 116.43 -71.66 -1.48
CA GLY A 87 117.77 -71.08 -1.26
C GLY A 87 117.74 -69.92 -0.25
N GLY A 88 118.89 -69.58 0.35
CA GLY A 88 118.97 -68.60 1.45
C GLY A 88 118.33 -67.23 1.17
N GLU A 89 118.42 -66.72 -0.07
CA GLU A 89 117.75 -65.46 -0.47
C GLU A 89 116.24 -65.61 -0.71
N ALA A 90 115.78 -66.78 -1.13
CA ALA A 90 114.35 -67.07 -1.26
C ALA A 90 113.72 -67.28 0.12
N LEU A 91 114.43 -67.94 1.04
CA LEU A 91 114.03 -68.10 2.44
C LEU A 91 113.84 -66.76 3.15
N THR A 92 114.81 -65.84 3.05
CA THR A 92 114.71 -64.51 3.69
C THR A 92 113.58 -63.66 3.11
N LYS A 93 113.32 -63.76 1.80
CA LYS A 93 112.14 -63.13 1.17
C LYS A 93 110.83 -63.75 1.68
N LEU A 94 110.76 -65.08 1.81
CA LEU A 94 109.59 -65.78 2.33
C LEU A 94 109.37 -65.45 3.83
N GLU A 95 110.42 -65.38 4.65
CA GLU A 95 110.37 -64.94 6.05
C GLU A 95 109.89 -63.48 6.16
N GLY A 96 110.38 -62.59 5.29
CA GLY A 96 109.89 -61.21 5.19
C GLY A 96 108.40 -61.13 4.83
N THR A 97 107.95 -61.92 3.85
CA THR A 97 106.52 -61.97 3.48
C THR A 97 105.65 -62.53 4.61
N MET A 98 106.13 -63.51 5.39
CA MET A 98 105.39 -64.03 6.54
C MET A 98 105.33 -63.02 7.70
N ALA A 99 106.35 -62.18 7.88
CA ALA A 99 106.32 -61.07 8.83
C ALA A 99 105.31 -59.98 8.41
N GLU A 100 105.23 -59.67 7.13
CA GLU A 100 104.19 -58.77 6.58
C GLU A 100 102.78 -59.37 6.75
N TRP A 101 102.61 -60.68 6.51
CA TRP A 101 101.34 -61.37 6.78
C TRP A 101 100.98 -61.32 8.26
N LEU A 102 101.94 -61.55 9.14
CA LEU A 102 101.74 -61.47 10.59
C LEU A 102 101.29 -60.06 11.02
N ALA A 103 101.93 -59.02 10.52
CA ALA A 103 101.56 -57.63 10.81
C ALA A 103 100.15 -57.29 10.30
N ALA A 104 99.79 -57.77 9.10
CA ALA A 104 98.47 -57.60 8.52
C ALA A 104 97.38 -58.33 9.33
N ILE A 105 97.64 -59.58 9.74
CA ILE A 105 96.72 -60.36 10.59
C ILE A 105 96.58 -59.72 11.96
N GLN A 106 97.67 -59.28 12.59
CA GLN A 106 97.64 -58.58 13.89
C GLN A 106 96.82 -57.30 13.81
N THR A 107 97.01 -56.50 12.76
CA THR A 107 96.26 -55.25 12.55
C THR A 107 94.77 -55.51 12.36
N ALA A 108 94.41 -56.55 11.59
CA ALA A 108 93.02 -56.93 11.40
C ALA A 108 92.38 -57.46 12.71
N LEU A 109 93.10 -58.28 13.47
CA LEU A 109 92.64 -58.81 14.76
C LEU A 109 92.44 -57.70 15.80
N SER A 110 93.36 -56.74 15.89
CA SER A 110 93.21 -55.59 16.80
C SER A 110 92.04 -54.69 16.40
N GLN A 111 91.86 -54.43 15.10
CA GLN A 111 90.73 -53.64 14.60
C GLN A 111 89.39 -54.33 14.87
N GLU A 112 89.31 -55.66 14.76
CA GLU A 112 88.10 -56.42 15.08
C GLU A 112 87.84 -56.55 16.59
N ALA A 113 88.88 -56.46 17.43
CA ALA A 113 88.72 -56.44 18.88
C ALA A 113 88.11 -55.12 19.39
N ASP A 114 88.46 -53.99 18.76
CA ASP A 114 87.95 -52.65 19.12
C ASP A 114 86.58 -52.31 18.49
N ARG A 115 86.10 -53.14 17.54
CA ARG A 115 84.83 -52.90 16.85
C ARG A 115 83.64 -53.13 17.79
N THR A 116 82.79 -52.11 17.90
CA THR A 116 81.50 -52.17 18.58
C THR A 116 80.35 -52.06 17.59
N ILE A 117 79.16 -52.49 17.98
CA ILE A 117 77.98 -52.44 17.11
C ILE A 117 77.47 -50.99 17.06
N ALA A 118 77.53 -50.35 15.89
CA ALA A 118 77.27 -48.92 15.73
C ALA A 118 75.79 -48.50 15.88
N GLY A 119 74.84 -49.37 15.55
CA GLY A 119 73.40 -49.07 15.62
C GLY A 119 72.70 -49.75 16.79
N ARG A 120 71.44 -49.41 17.07
CA ARG A 120 70.67 -49.89 18.25
C ARG A 120 69.66 -51.00 17.93
N GLY A 121 69.49 -51.38 16.66
CA GLY A 121 68.51 -52.36 16.21
C GLY A 121 69.10 -53.75 15.94
N PRO A 122 68.26 -54.80 15.82
CA PRO A 122 68.73 -56.17 15.61
C PRO A 122 69.43 -56.38 14.26
N LEU A 123 69.05 -55.62 13.23
CA LEU A 123 69.73 -55.64 11.92
C LEU A 123 71.18 -55.14 12.00
N ASP A 124 71.49 -54.24 12.94
CA ASP A 124 72.84 -53.72 13.13
C ASP A 124 73.77 -54.77 13.76
N GLU A 125 73.22 -55.66 14.60
CA GLU A 125 73.97 -56.79 15.17
C GLU A 125 74.25 -57.84 14.09
N MET A 126 73.28 -58.11 13.22
CA MET A 126 73.48 -59.00 12.07
C MET A 126 74.51 -58.44 11.09
N SER A 127 74.46 -57.14 10.77
CA SER A 127 75.42 -56.50 9.85
C SER A 127 76.84 -56.43 10.45
N PHE A 128 76.95 -56.29 11.77
CA PHE A 128 78.22 -56.41 12.50
C PHE A 128 78.84 -57.80 12.31
N TRP A 129 78.09 -58.87 12.55
CA TRP A 129 78.59 -60.24 12.36
C TRP A 129 78.87 -60.57 10.90
N GLN A 130 78.07 -60.04 9.97
CA GLN A 130 78.32 -60.14 8.54
C GLN A 130 79.66 -59.48 8.15
N ALA A 131 79.88 -58.24 8.57
CA ALA A 131 81.11 -57.51 8.26
C ALA A 131 82.35 -58.21 8.87
N ARG A 132 82.24 -58.72 10.10
CA ARG A 132 83.30 -59.46 10.75
C ARG A 132 83.60 -60.79 10.04
N PHE A 133 82.57 -61.52 9.64
CA PHE A 133 82.71 -62.74 8.84
C PHE A 133 83.37 -62.47 7.48
N GLU A 134 82.97 -61.39 6.79
CA GLU A 134 83.53 -61.00 5.49
C GLU A 134 85.01 -60.61 5.61
N VAL A 135 85.39 -59.80 6.60
CA VAL A 135 86.77 -59.36 6.83
C VAL A 135 87.67 -60.55 7.19
N LEU A 136 87.31 -61.32 8.23
CA LEU A 136 88.11 -62.47 8.67
C LEU A 136 88.13 -63.58 7.63
N GLY A 137 87.01 -63.81 6.92
CA GLY A 137 86.89 -64.78 5.85
C GLY A 137 87.74 -64.43 4.63
N SER A 138 87.87 -63.14 4.31
CA SER A 138 88.75 -62.70 3.22
C SER A 138 90.23 -62.99 3.52
N LEU A 139 90.68 -62.83 4.77
CA LEU A 139 92.04 -63.16 5.19
C LEU A 139 92.26 -64.66 5.26
N GLN A 140 91.29 -65.41 5.81
CA GLN A 140 91.34 -66.86 5.88
C GLN A 140 91.41 -67.50 4.48
N ALA A 141 90.58 -67.03 3.54
CA ALA A 141 90.59 -67.51 2.16
C ALA A 141 91.92 -67.25 1.44
N GLN A 142 92.58 -66.11 1.73
CA GLN A 142 93.90 -65.81 1.18
C GLN A 142 94.99 -66.73 1.73
N LEU A 143 94.96 -67.06 3.02
CA LEU A 143 95.87 -68.01 3.67
C LEU A 143 95.64 -69.47 3.22
N ASP A 144 94.41 -69.81 2.87
CA ASP A 144 94.02 -71.14 2.39
C ASP A 144 94.33 -71.39 0.90
N THR A 145 94.83 -70.37 0.17
CA THR A 145 95.28 -70.55 -1.21
C THR A 145 96.40 -71.59 -1.30
N PRO A 146 96.45 -72.41 -2.38
CA PRO A 146 97.46 -73.46 -2.52
C PRO A 146 98.90 -72.90 -2.48
N HIS A 147 99.08 -71.67 -2.96
CA HIS A 147 100.35 -70.95 -2.90
C HIS A 147 100.74 -70.57 -1.47
N ALA A 148 99.84 -69.95 -0.70
CA ALA A 148 100.10 -69.60 0.70
C ALA A 148 100.31 -70.84 1.60
N ARG A 149 99.58 -71.93 1.35
CA ARG A 149 99.80 -73.23 2.01
C ARG A 149 101.17 -73.82 1.69
N SER A 150 101.65 -73.67 0.46
CA SER A 150 102.99 -74.12 0.06
C SER A 150 104.09 -73.27 0.70
N ILE A 151 103.90 -71.96 0.78
CA ILE A 151 104.82 -71.03 1.48
C ILE A 151 104.91 -71.34 2.97
N THR A 152 103.77 -71.52 3.65
CA THR A 152 103.74 -71.87 5.08
C THR A 152 104.32 -73.25 5.36
N ALA A 153 104.13 -74.24 4.47
CA ALA A 153 104.74 -75.55 4.58
C ALA A 153 106.27 -75.51 4.36
N ALA A 154 106.74 -74.75 3.36
CA ALA A 154 108.16 -74.58 3.07
C ALA A 154 108.91 -73.86 4.22
N LEU A 155 108.32 -72.81 4.78
CA LEU A 155 108.86 -72.09 5.93
C LEU A 155 108.88 -72.96 7.20
N ARG A 156 107.82 -73.73 7.48
CA ARG A 156 107.78 -74.68 8.62
C ARG A 156 108.87 -75.75 8.57
N ALA A 157 109.28 -76.17 7.36
CA ALA A 157 110.29 -77.20 7.17
C ALA A 157 111.73 -76.68 7.19
N SER A 158 111.96 -75.41 6.80
CA SER A 158 113.32 -74.92 6.46
C SER A 158 113.76 -73.62 7.17
N SER A 159 112.90 -72.89 7.88
CA SER A 159 113.26 -71.60 8.49
C SER A 159 114.03 -71.75 9.82
N ALA A 160 114.95 -70.82 10.10
CA ALA A 160 115.70 -70.79 11.36
C ALA A 160 114.97 -70.03 12.48
N ASP A 161 114.07 -69.11 12.11
CA ASP A 161 113.35 -68.26 13.06
C ASP A 161 112.07 -68.93 13.60
N ARG A 162 112.22 -69.65 14.72
CA ARG A 162 111.10 -70.34 15.39
C ARG A 162 110.09 -69.38 16.02
N ASN A 163 110.49 -68.16 16.39
CA ASN A 163 109.60 -67.21 17.05
C ASN A 163 108.59 -66.60 16.06
N LEU A 164 109.03 -66.32 14.84
CA LEU A 164 108.15 -65.84 13.76
C LEU A 164 107.10 -66.89 13.39
N LEU A 165 107.51 -68.16 13.24
CA LEU A 165 106.61 -69.28 12.97
C LEU A 165 105.60 -69.51 14.10
N ALA A 166 106.04 -69.49 15.36
CA ALA A 166 105.15 -69.66 16.52
C ALA A 166 104.13 -68.51 16.62
N SER A 167 104.57 -67.27 16.40
CA SER A 167 103.70 -66.09 16.38
C SER A 167 102.68 -66.16 15.25
N PHE A 168 103.11 -66.53 14.04
CA PHE A 168 102.21 -66.71 12.90
C PHE A 168 101.20 -67.83 13.13
N GLN A 169 101.60 -68.98 13.67
CA GLN A 169 100.69 -70.07 14.02
C GLN A 169 99.66 -69.67 15.07
N SER A 170 100.08 -68.90 16.09
CA SER A 170 99.16 -68.39 17.12
C SER A 170 98.11 -67.45 16.54
N HIS A 171 98.53 -66.41 15.79
CA HIS A 171 97.60 -65.42 15.24
C HIS A 171 96.75 -65.98 14.10
N SER A 172 97.27 -66.91 13.29
CA SER A 172 96.50 -67.64 12.28
C SER A 172 95.48 -68.59 12.91
N GLY A 173 95.82 -69.25 14.01
CA GLY A 173 94.89 -70.06 14.80
C GLY A 173 93.78 -69.22 15.44
N GLU A 174 94.14 -68.06 15.99
CA GLU A 174 93.17 -67.09 16.52
C GLU A 174 92.24 -66.53 15.44
N LEU A 175 92.79 -66.18 14.26
CA LEU A 175 92.03 -65.78 13.08
C LEU A 175 91.02 -66.85 12.67
N SER A 176 91.46 -68.12 12.57
CA SER A 176 90.60 -69.25 12.20
C SER A 176 89.46 -69.44 13.21
N ARG A 177 89.76 -69.36 14.51
CA ARG A 177 88.74 -69.45 15.57
C ARG A 177 87.70 -68.33 15.48
N LEU A 178 88.15 -67.07 15.37
CA LEU A 178 87.24 -65.93 15.27
C LEU A 178 86.44 -65.92 13.95
N TYR A 179 87.02 -66.46 12.88
CA TYR A 179 86.30 -66.69 11.62
C TYR A 179 85.18 -67.74 11.79
N GLU A 180 85.46 -68.88 12.44
CA GLU A 180 84.45 -69.89 12.72
C GLU A 180 83.33 -69.34 13.62
N ASP A 181 83.69 -68.64 14.70
CA ASP A 181 82.74 -68.00 15.60
C ASP A 181 81.86 -66.98 14.86
N SER A 182 82.44 -66.10 14.04
CA SER A 182 81.69 -65.08 13.29
C SER A 182 80.81 -65.69 12.20
N ARG A 183 81.29 -66.73 11.51
CA ARG A 183 80.51 -67.49 10.53
C ARG A 183 79.27 -68.12 11.16
N ASP A 184 79.44 -68.79 12.30
CA ASP A 184 78.37 -69.53 12.92
C ASP A 184 77.35 -68.59 13.58
N ASN A 185 77.80 -67.49 14.19
CA ASN A 185 76.92 -66.40 14.65
C ASN A 185 76.13 -65.77 13.49
N TYR A 186 76.78 -65.45 12.38
CA TYR A 186 76.10 -64.87 11.21
C TYR A 186 75.07 -65.83 10.61
N LYS A 187 75.41 -67.12 10.45
CA LYS A 187 74.48 -68.15 9.95
C LYS A 187 73.21 -68.24 10.80
N ILE A 188 73.35 -68.22 12.12
CA ILE A 188 72.22 -68.33 13.05
C ILE A 188 71.36 -67.07 13.00
N LEU A 189 71.96 -65.87 13.05
CA LEU A 189 71.21 -64.61 12.94
C LEU A 189 70.51 -64.45 11.60
N ARG A 190 71.09 -64.95 10.51
CA ARG A 190 70.48 -64.95 9.18
C ARG A 190 69.15 -65.71 9.14
N THR A 191 68.93 -66.70 10.02
CA THR A 191 67.62 -67.36 10.13
C THR A 191 66.51 -66.43 10.63
N LEU A 192 66.88 -65.35 11.34
CA LEU A 192 65.97 -64.35 11.90
C LEU A 192 65.85 -63.09 11.03
N GLU A 193 66.65 -62.96 9.97
CA GLU A 193 66.72 -61.79 9.08
C GLU A 193 65.35 -61.32 8.59
N ARG A 194 64.47 -62.27 8.22
CA ARG A 194 63.11 -61.97 7.77
C ARG A 194 62.29 -61.26 8.86
N HIS A 195 62.40 -61.70 10.11
CA HIS A 195 61.68 -61.10 11.24
C HIS A 195 62.23 -59.71 11.56
N PHE A 196 63.56 -59.54 11.58
CA PHE A 196 64.19 -58.24 11.84
C PHE A 196 63.90 -57.22 10.74
N THR A 197 63.92 -57.65 9.47
CA THR A 197 63.54 -56.82 8.33
C THR A 197 62.06 -56.43 8.42
N ALA A 198 61.21 -57.37 8.83
CA ALA A 198 59.79 -57.10 9.00
C ALA A 198 59.53 -56.06 10.10
N ILE A 199 60.23 -56.09 11.23
CA ILE A 199 60.13 -55.05 12.28
C ILE A 199 60.53 -53.67 11.74
N ALA A 200 61.62 -53.60 10.96
CA ALA A 200 62.11 -52.34 10.43
C ALA A 200 61.20 -51.72 9.35
N SER A 201 60.55 -52.56 8.52
CA SER A 201 59.89 -52.09 7.29
C SER A 201 58.37 -52.23 7.25
N SER A 202 57.77 -53.09 8.07
CA SER A 202 56.32 -53.33 8.03
C SER A 202 55.54 -52.19 8.71
N PRO A 203 54.29 -51.95 8.31
CA PRO A 203 53.43 -51.00 8.99
C PRO A 203 53.07 -51.49 10.40
N VAL A 204 52.89 -50.55 11.33
CA VAL A 204 52.67 -50.86 12.76
C VAL A 204 51.50 -51.80 13.04
N PRO A 205 50.34 -51.71 12.37
CA PRO A 205 49.22 -52.63 12.61
C PRO A 205 49.52 -54.11 12.32
N ASP A 206 50.48 -54.41 11.44
CA ASP A 206 50.83 -55.78 11.05
C ASP A 206 51.91 -56.38 11.97
N LEU A 207 52.68 -55.54 12.67
CA LEU A 207 53.81 -55.94 13.52
C LEU A 207 53.43 -56.84 14.71
N PRO A 208 52.29 -56.68 15.41
CA PRO A 208 51.89 -57.57 16.50
C PRO A 208 51.86 -59.05 16.10
N GLN A 209 51.52 -59.35 14.84
CA GLN A 209 51.44 -60.73 14.32
C GLN A 209 52.82 -61.40 14.19
N ILE A 210 53.89 -60.60 14.16
CA ILE A 210 55.27 -61.06 13.94
C ILE A 210 55.98 -61.35 15.27
N MET A 211 55.51 -60.76 16.38
CA MET A 211 56.16 -60.85 17.70
C MET A 211 56.30 -62.30 18.20
N LEU A 212 55.20 -63.06 18.18
CA LEU A 212 55.20 -64.45 18.67
C LEU A 212 56.01 -65.41 17.75
N PRO A 213 55.86 -65.40 16.42
CA PRO A 213 56.71 -66.19 15.54
C PRO A 213 58.21 -65.89 15.71
N MET A 214 58.57 -64.61 15.86
CA MET A 214 59.96 -64.20 16.08
C MET A 214 60.50 -64.73 17.41
N LEU A 215 59.75 -64.60 18.50
CA LEU A 215 60.20 -65.09 19.82
C LEU A 215 60.30 -66.62 19.87
N ASN A 216 59.43 -67.36 19.16
CA ASN A 216 59.61 -68.80 18.97
C ASN A 216 60.87 -69.13 18.14
N ALA A 217 61.19 -68.34 17.13
CA ALA A 217 62.44 -68.51 16.37
C ALA A 217 63.67 -68.21 17.25
N LEU A 218 63.59 -67.20 18.12
CA LEU A 218 64.64 -66.90 19.12
C LEU A 218 64.76 -68.02 20.16
N ARG A 219 63.67 -68.68 20.54
CA ARG A 219 63.68 -69.89 21.38
C ARG A 219 64.47 -71.02 20.73
N LEU A 220 64.26 -71.27 19.45
CA LEU A 220 65.06 -72.26 18.70
C LEU A 220 66.54 -71.86 18.63
N VAL A 221 66.83 -70.58 18.45
CA VAL A 221 68.21 -70.06 18.47
C VAL A 221 68.87 -70.26 19.83
N TRP A 222 68.17 -70.00 20.93
CA TRP A 222 68.64 -70.25 22.30
C TRP A 222 68.93 -71.73 22.57
N ALA A 223 68.08 -72.62 22.06
CA ALA A 223 68.24 -74.06 22.24
C ALA A 223 69.38 -74.68 21.40
N ILE A 224 69.66 -74.12 20.22
CA ILE A 224 70.56 -74.74 19.22
C ILE A 224 71.92 -74.04 19.14
N SER A 225 71.99 -72.73 19.41
CA SER A 225 73.22 -71.94 19.25
C SER A 225 74.18 -72.14 20.41
N ALA A 226 75.43 -72.50 20.12
CA ALA A 226 76.49 -72.58 21.13
C ALA A 226 76.93 -71.20 21.69
N HIS A 227 76.62 -70.11 20.97
CA HIS A 227 77.06 -68.75 21.34
C HIS A 227 75.92 -67.88 21.86
N TYR A 228 74.71 -68.06 21.33
CA TYR A 228 73.52 -67.31 21.77
C TYR A 228 72.73 -68.03 22.87
N SER A 229 73.19 -69.18 23.36
CA SER A 229 72.72 -69.82 24.60
C SER A 229 73.26 -69.14 25.87
N ASP A 230 74.02 -68.05 25.73
CA ASP A 230 74.54 -67.26 26.84
C ASP A 230 73.59 -66.09 27.16
N ASP A 231 73.34 -65.90 28.46
CA ASP A 231 72.40 -64.89 28.96
C ASP A 231 72.77 -63.49 28.48
N THR A 232 74.07 -63.16 28.40
CA THR A 232 74.50 -61.80 28.08
C THR A 232 74.25 -61.44 26.63
N ARG A 233 74.52 -62.36 25.69
CA ARG A 233 74.32 -62.13 24.25
C ARG A 233 72.85 -62.15 23.87
N MET A 234 72.08 -63.09 24.42
CA MET A 234 70.63 -63.12 24.16
C MET A 234 69.92 -61.90 24.75
N ALA A 235 70.28 -61.48 25.97
CA ALA A 235 69.74 -60.25 26.57
C ALA A 235 70.05 -59.01 25.73
N ALA A 236 71.27 -58.88 25.21
CA ALA A 236 71.66 -57.75 24.35
C ALA A 236 70.86 -57.72 23.04
N LEU A 237 70.64 -58.89 22.41
CA LEU A 237 69.82 -59.00 21.20
C LEU A 237 68.35 -58.67 21.47
N LEU A 238 67.77 -59.22 22.55
CA LEU A 238 66.40 -58.91 22.96
C LEU A 238 66.21 -57.43 23.30
N GLN A 239 67.20 -56.80 23.93
CA GLN A 239 67.19 -55.36 24.20
C GLN A 239 67.19 -54.54 22.91
N ARG A 240 67.98 -54.94 21.91
CA ARG A 240 67.98 -54.30 20.57
C ARG A 240 66.65 -54.44 19.86
N ILE A 241 66.01 -55.60 19.97
CA ILE A 241 64.66 -55.84 19.44
C ILE A 241 63.65 -54.94 20.16
N ALA A 242 63.68 -54.90 21.50
CA ALA A 242 62.81 -54.04 22.29
C ALA A 242 62.98 -52.56 21.93
N HIS A 243 64.22 -52.08 21.72
CA HIS A 243 64.48 -50.72 21.23
C HIS A 243 63.86 -50.48 19.86
N SER A 244 64.04 -51.40 18.92
CA SER A 244 63.47 -51.27 17.57
C SER A 244 61.95 -51.24 17.60
N VAL A 245 61.30 -52.10 18.39
CA VAL A 245 59.84 -52.10 18.59
C VAL A 245 59.37 -50.77 19.20
N CYS A 246 60.03 -50.29 20.26
CA CYS A 246 59.70 -49.02 20.89
C CYS A 246 59.91 -47.82 19.96
N ASP A 247 60.97 -47.82 19.16
CA ASP A 247 61.24 -46.75 18.18
C ASP A 247 60.17 -46.75 17.08
N ARG A 248 59.76 -47.92 16.58
CA ARG A 248 58.65 -48.02 15.61
C ARG A 248 57.34 -47.53 16.21
N ALA A 249 57.04 -47.89 17.46
CA ALA A 249 55.87 -47.43 18.18
C ALA A 249 55.87 -45.90 18.35
N GLN A 250 56.99 -45.32 18.80
CA GLN A 250 57.13 -43.89 19.01
C GLN A 250 57.02 -43.06 17.71
N HIS A 251 57.70 -43.46 16.64
CA HIS A 251 57.65 -42.73 15.36
C HIS A 251 56.30 -42.85 14.65
N SER A 252 55.47 -43.80 15.07
CA SER A 252 54.14 -43.95 14.50
C SER A 252 53.17 -42.87 14.96
N VAL A 253 53.37 -42.25 16.13
CA VAL A 253 52.42 -41.28 16.70
C VAL A 253 53.04 -39.88 16.67
N SER A 254 52.37 -38.95 15.98
CA SER A 254 52.70 -37.53 16.07
C SER A 254 51.82 -36.87 17.13
N THR A 255 52.43 -36.29 18.16
CA THR A 255 51.72 -35.60 19.24
C THR A 255 51.25 -34.19 18.84
N GLN A 256 51.83 -33.59 17.80
CA GLN A 256 51.54 -32.22 17.35
C GLN A 256 50.30 -32.12 16.46
N GLU A 257 49.91 -33.21 15.80
CA GLU A 257 48.79 -33.25 14.85
C GLU A 257 47.63 -34.13 15.36
N ILE A 258 47.68 -34.53 16.63
CA ILE A 258 46.82 -35.58 17.18
C ILE A 258 45.35 -35.14 17.27
N PHE A 259 45.08 -33.85 17.53
CA PHE A 259 43.70 -33.32 17.60
C PHE A 259 43.23 -32.70 16.27
N GLN A 260 44.10 -32.62 15.26
CA GLN A 260 43.78 -32.10 13.92
C GLN A 260 43.24 -33.18 12.97
N ARG A 261 43.56 -34.45 13.25
CA ARG A 261 43.16 -35.61 12.45
C ARG A 261 41.82 -36.21 12.92
N PRO A 262 41.14 -37.02 12.10
CA PRO A 262 39.89 -37.67 12.50
C PRO A 262 40.05 -38.60 13.70
N GLN A 263 39.11 -38.54 14.66
CA GLN A 263 39.14 -39.31 15.92
C GLN A 263 39.36 -40.80 15.69
N GLU A 264 38.64 -41.41 14.73
CA GLU A 264 38.71 -42.85 14.48
C GLU A 264 40.10 -43.29 13.98
N GLU A 265 40.73 -42.48 13.13
CA GLU A 265 42.07 -42.76 12.62
C GLU A 265 43.11 -42.67 13.74
N VAL A 266 43.05 -41.60 14.54
CA VAL A 266 43.98 -41.35 15.64
C VAL A 266 43.84 -42.43 16.71
N LYS A 267 42.61 -42.80 17.06
CA LYS A 267 42.34 -43.85 18.03
C LYS A 267 42.80 -45.22 17.55
N SER A 268 42.49 -45.58 16.30
CA SER A 268 42.95 -46.83 15.69
C SER A 268 44.48 -46.91 15.67
N GLN A 269 45.15 -45.79 15.39
CA GLN A 269 46.60 -45.69 15.41
C GLN A 269 47.17 -45.84 16.82
N LEU A 270 46.66 -45.10 17.82
CA LEU A 270 47.09 -45.22 19.22
C LEU A 270 46.87 -46.63 19.77
N GLN A 271 45.72 -47.25 19.47
CA GLN A 271 45.40 -48.63 19.85
C GLN A 271 46.33 -49.63 19.16
N SER A 272 46.62 -49.45 17.87
CA SER A 272 47.57 -50.30 17.15
C SER A 272 48.98 -50.19 17.75
N THR A 273 49.40 -48.98 18.11
CA THR A 273 50.71 -48.72 18.73
C THR A 273 50.81 -49.33 20.13
N ALA A 274 49.78 -49.17 20.97
CA ALA A 274 49.71 -49.83 22.28
C ALA A 274 49.71 -51.36 22.13
N SER A 275 48.90 -51.90 21.20
CA SER A 275 48.83 -53.34 20.95
C SER A 275 50.16 -53.95 20.49
N LEU A 276 51.00 -53.20 19.77
CA LEU A 276 52.33 -53.65 19.37
C LEU A 276 53.26 -53.84 20.58
N VAL A 277 53.32 -52.85 21.47
CA VAL A 277 54.20 -52.89 22.64
C VAL A 277 53.70 -53.88 23.70
N ASP A 278 52.38 -54.00 23.87
CA ASP A 278 51.76 -55.01 24.74
C ASP A 278 51.98 -56.41 24.17
N ARG A 279 51.81 -56.60 22.85
CA ARG A 279 52.03 -57.91 22.21
C ARG A 279 53.48 -58.36 22.28
N TRP A 280 54.45 -57.43 22.29
CA TRP A 280 55.86 -57.75 22.55
C TRP A 280 56.04 -58.35 23.95
N HIS A 281 55.45 -57.74 24.97
CA HIS A 281 55.47 -58.25 26.34
C HIS A 281 54.78 -59.62 26.45
N ASP A 282 53.56 -59.74 25.92
CA ASP A 282 52.76 -60.95 26.04
C ASP A 282 53.38 -62.13 25.30
N ALA A 283 53.89 -61.90 24.10
CA ALA A 283 54.56 -62.95 23.33
C ALA A 283 55.84 -63.44 24.04
N TYR A 284 56.56 -62.56 24.75
CA TYR A 284 57.71 -62.97 25.57
C TYR A 284 57.26 -63.85 26.74
N MET A 285 56.20 -63.46 27.45
CA MET A 285 55.68 -64.23 28.56
C MET A 285 55.15 -65.60 28.11
N GLU A 286 54.45 -65.66 26.97
CA GLU A 286 53.94 -66.91 26.38
C GLU A 286 55.09 -67.86 26.01
N VAL A 287 56.17 -67.35 25.43
CA VAL A 287 57.35 -68.17 25.10
C VAL A 287 58.10 -68.61 26.35
N ARG A 288 58.24 -67.73 27.34
CA ARG A 288 58.83 -68.07 28.65
C ARG A 288 58.06 -69.18 29.35
N GLU A 289 56.74 -69.09 29.38
CA GLU A 289 55.88 -70.13 29.97
C GLU A 289 56.05 -71.47 29.24
N LYS A 290 56.11 -71.47 27.90
CA LYS A 290 56.39 -72.70 27.12
C LYS A 290 57.73 -73.34 27.49
N ILE A 291 58.78 -72.53 27.71
CA ILE A 291 60.10 -73.02 28.12
C ILE A 291 60.04 -73.63 29.53
N GLU A 292 59.34 -73.00 30.46
CA GLU A 292 59.14 -73.50 31.83
C GLU A 292 58.34 -74.81 31.86
N VAL A 293 57.30 -74.93 31.03
CA VAL A 293 56.46 -76.14 30.93
C VAL A 293 57.20 -77.29 30.25
N GLU A 294 57.95 -77.03 29.18
CA GLU A 294 58.67 -78.06 28.44
C GLU A 294 59.89 -78.57 29.23
N GLY A 295 60.54 -77.73 30.03
CA GLY A 295 61.62 -78.09 30.97
C GLY A 295 62.89 -78.67 30.34
N ARG A 296 62.97 -78.71 29.00
CA ARG A 296 64.08 -79.28 28.20
C ARG A 296 65.17 -78.26 27.88
N GLU A 297 64.83 -76.98 27.91
CA GLU A 297 65.69 -75.85 27.54
C GLU A 297 66.17 -75.10 28.80
N PRO A 298 67.35 -74.44 28.77
CA PRO A 298 67.81 -73.63 29.90
C PRO A 298 66.87 -72.44 30.17
N ARG A 299 66.78 -72.03 31.46
CA ARG A 299 65.82 -71.03 31.93
C ARG A 299 65.98 -69.70 31.19
N TRP A 300 64.85 -69.18 30.71
CA TRP A 300 64.77 -67.93 29.96
C TRP A 300 64.43 -66.75 30.90
N GLU A 301 65.43 -66.24 31.60
CA GLU A 301 65.25 -65.17 32.59
C GLU A 301 66.15 -63.96 32.33
N PHE A 302 65.54 -62.89 31.80
CA PHE A 302 66.20 -61.62 31.52
C PHE A 302 65.62 -60.48 32.38
N SER A 303 66.37 -59.39 32.50
CA SER A 303 65.93 -58.21 33.23
C SER A 303 64.68 -57.59 32.60
N LYS A 304 63.54 -57.72 33.30
CA LYS A 304 62.24 -57.19 32.87
C LYS A 304 62.26 -55.66 32.74
N THR A 305 63.04 -54.97 33.56
CA THR A 305 63.15 -53.50 33.50
C THR A 305 63.79 -53.07 32.19
N VAL A 306 64.87 -53.73 31.77
CA VAL A 306 65.57 -53.40 30.52
C VAL A 306 64.71 -53.69 29.29
N LEU A 307 63.88 -54.74 29.32
CA LEU A 307 63.09 -55.17 28.17
C LEU A 307 61.73 -54.46 28.05
N PHE A 308 61.06 -54.14 29.16
CA PHE A 308 59.65 -53.77 29.14
C PHE A 308 59.31 -52.38 29.69
N GLU A 309 60.23 -51.74 30.40
CA GLU A 309 59.95 -50.46 31.06
C GLU A 309 59.58 -49.35 30.07
N ARG A 310 60.32 -49.26 28.96
CA ARG A 310 60.05 -48.29 27.89
C ARG A 310 58.75 -48.60 27.15
N SER A 311 58.48 -49.88 26.88
CA SER A 311 57.26 -50.30 26.19
C SER A 311 55.99 -50.07 27.03
N ALA A 312 56.06 -50.31 28.34
CA ALA A 312 54.96 -50.04 29.27
C ALA A 312 54.62 -48.55 29.33
N HIS A 313 55.64 -47.69 29.47
CA HIS A 313 55.45 -46.23 29.43
C HIS A 313 54.81 -45.75 28.13
N ILE A 314 55.20 -46.32 26.97
CA ILE A 314 54.57 -46.00 25.68
C ILE A 314 53.10 -46.41 25.67
N SER A 315 52.77 -47.59 26.20
CA SER A 315 51.38 -48.08 26.30
C SER A 315 50.52 -47.15 27.16
N ASP A 316 51.01 -46.76 28.35
CA ASP A 316 50.32 -45.84 29.26
C ASP A 316 50.08 -44.47 28.61
N VAL A 317 51.09 -43.91 27.94
CA VAL A 317 50.96 -42.62 27.22
C VAL A 317 49.97 -42.73 26.06
N CYS A 318 49.98 -43.82 25.30
CA CYS A 318 48.99 -44.06 24.25
C CYS A 318 47.56 -44.16 24.81
N GLY A 319 47.38 -44.80 25.97
CA GLY A 319 46.10 -44.86 26.68
C GLY A 319 45.62 -43.49 27.13
N SER A 320 46.48 -42.71 27.79
CA SER A 320 46.16 -41.35 28.24
C SER A 320 45.86 -40.40 27.08
N LEU A 321 46.61 -40.48 25.98
CA LEU A 321 46.33 -39.71 24.76
C LEU A 321 44.99 -40.13 24.12
N ALA A 322 44.67 -41.43 24.08
CA ALA A 322 43.39 -41.90 23.54
C ALA A 322 42.20 -41.38 24.38
N ALA A 323 42.34 -41.37 25.70
CA ALA A 323 41.34 -40.79 26.61
C ALA A 323 41.21 -39.27 26.42
N ALA A 324 42.32 -38.54 26.26
CA ALA A 324 42.32 -37.11 25.98
C ALA A 324 41.67 -36.77 24.62
N VAL A 325 41.90 -37.58 23.59
CA VAL A 325 41.27 -37.43 22.26
C VAL A 325 39.77 -37.71 22.35
N ASP A 326 39.35 -38.76 23.03
CA ASP A 326 37.93 -39.09 23.22
C ASP A 326 37.18 -37.98 23.99
N THR A 327 37.78 -37.44 25.05
CA THR A 327 37.20 -36.34 25.85
C THR A 327 37.13 -35.04 25.05
N TYR A 328 38.18 -34.66 24.32
CA TYR A 328 38.19 -33.48 23.46
C TYR A 328 37.12 -33.55 22.37
N HIS A 329 37.04 -34.67 21.64
CA HIS A 329 36.03 -34.84 20.59
C HIS A 329 34.60 -34.89 21.13
N SER A 330 34.38 -35.55 22.28
CA SER A 330 33.08 -35.56 22.94
C SER A 330 32.63 -34.14 23.32
N LEU A 331 33.52 -33.33 23.90
CA LEU A 331 33.24 -31.93 24.23
C LEU A 331 32.99 -31.08 22.97
N ARG A 332 33.78 -31.27 21.91
CA ARG A 332 33.62 -30.52 20.65
C ARG A 332 32.32 -30.89 19.92
N GLN A 333 31.92 -32.16 19.95
CA GLN A 333 30.63 -32.61 19.43
C GLN A 333 29.48 -32.03 20.26
N THR A 334 29.65 -31.97 21.58
CA THR A 334 28.67 -31.42 22.52
C THR A 334 28.48 -29.92 22.30
N LEU A 335 29.56 -29.17 22.14
CA LEU A 335 29.54 -27.72 21.86
C LEU A 335 29.17 -27.39 20.40
N GLY A 336 29.28 -28.35 19.49
CA GLY A 336 29.00 -28.19 18.06
C GLY A 336 27.50 -28.01 17.78
N THR A 337 27.14 -26.78 17.37
CA THR A 337 25.84 -26.26 16.87
C THR A 337 24.60 -26.47 17.74
N LYS A 338 24.45 -27.58 18.46
CA LYS A 338 23.26 -27.89 19.27
C LYS A 338 23.18 -26.96 20.49
N LEU A 339 24.23 -26.90 21.32
CA LEU A 339 24.27 -26.04 22.51
C LEU A 339 24.21 -24.54 22.17
N GLU A 340 24.79 -24.11 21.04
CA GLU A 340 24.66 -22.72 20.54
C GLU A 340 23.23 -22.37 20.17
N ALA A 341 22.53 -23.25 19.45
CA ALA A 341 21.14 -23.04 19.05
C ALA A 341 20.18 -23.03 20.25
N MET A 342 20.45 -23.86 21.26
CA MET A 342 19.54 -24.10 22.39
C MET A 342 19.66 -23.07 23.52
N THR A 343 20.86 -22.55 23.80
CA THR A 343 21.09 -21.66 24.97
C THR A 343 20.95 -20.16 24.65
N GLY A 344 20.86 -19.80 23.37
CA GLY A 344 20.74 -18.41 22.89
C GLY A 344 21.94 -17.51 23.25
N SER A 345 22.98 -18.07 23.87
CA SER A 345 24.11 -17.33 24.45
C SER A 345 25.39 -17.67 23.68
N SER A 346 25.48 -17.21 22.43
CA SER A 346 26.62 -17.47 21.54
C SER A 346 27.97 -17.07 22.15
N GLN A 347 28.02 -16.05 23.01
CA GLN A 347 29.26 -15.63 23.66
C GLN A 347 29.80 -16.65 24.66
N ALA A 348 28.94 -17.24 25.51
CA ALA A 348 29.38 -18.21 26.50
C ALA A 348 29.79 -19.53 25.84
N VAL A 349 29.08 -19.95 24.78
CA VAL A 349 29.46 -21.16 24.03
C VAL A 349 30.74 -20.95 23.21
N LYS A 350 30.99 -19.74 22.70
CA LYS A 350 32.28 -19.37 22.09
C LYS A 350 33.44 -19.39 23.09
N GLN A 351 33.23 -18.88 24.30
CA GLN A 351 34.23 -18.97 25.37
C GLN A 351 34.52 -20.42 25.77
N LEU A 352 33.50 -21.27 25.85
CA LEU A 352 33.71 -22.70 26.10
C LEU A 352 34.45 -23.37 24.94
N SER A 353 34.08 -23.07 23.70
CA SER A 353 34.76 -23.59 22.52
C SER A 353 36.22 -23.14 22.44
N SER A 354 36.54 -21.92 22.86
CA SER A 354 37.93 -21.47 22.98
C SER A 354 38.66 -22.22 24.07
N THR A 355 38.08 -22.39 25.27
CA THR A 355 38.72 -23.18 26.34
C THR A 355 38.95 -24.64 25.95
N VAL A 356 38.04 -25.26 25.20
CA VAL A 356 38.23 -26.63 24.67
C VAL A 356 39.34 -26.66 23.61
N THR A 357 39.46 -25.61 22.80
CA THR A 357 40.57 -25.47 21.85
C THR A 357 41.90 -25.29 22.59
N ASP A 358 41.92 -24.51 23.68
CA ASP A 358 43.09 -24.31 24.53
C ASP A 358 43.52 -25.62 25.22
N MET A 359 42.58 -26.50 25.59
CA MET A 359 42.87 -27.84 26.12
C MET A 359 43.68 -28.66 25.11
N ALA A 360 43.29 -28.70 23.84
CA ALA A 360 44.06 -29.39 22.80
C ALA A 360 45.44 -28.75 22.59
N HIS A 361 45.50 -27.41 22.53
CA HIS A 361 46.77 -26.68 22.37
C HIS A 361 47.74 -26.94 23.53
N SER A 362 47.25 -27.14 24.76
CA SER A 362 48.11 -27.44 25.91
C SER A 362 48.89 -28.76 25.75
N LEU A 363 48.31 -29.73 25.02
CA LEU A 363 48.94 -31.02 24.72
C LEU A 363 49.76 -30.96 23.42
N GLU A 364 49.32 -30.23 22.39
CA GLU A 364 50.06 -30.06 21.13
C GLU A 364 51.31 -29.19 21.27
N ALA A 365 51.28 -28.19 22.18
CA ALA A 365 52.40 -27.30 22.44
C ALA A 365 53.53 -27.94 23.28
N ALA A 366 53.41 -29.23 23.63
CA ALA A 366 54.46 -29.96 24.32
C ALA A 366 55.74 -30.01 23.47
N ASN A 367 56.78 -29.28 23.90
CA ASN A 367 58.08 -29.18 23.22
C ASN A 367 59.03 -30.35 23.55
N PHE A 368 58.52 -31.41 24.15
CA PHE A 368 59.28 -32.57 24.59
C PHE A 368 58.56 -33.86 24.19
N ASN A 369 59.32 -34.94 24.06
CA ASN A 369 58.77 -36.22 23.67
C ASN A 369 58.13 -36.94 24.87
N LEU A 370 56.80 -37.15 24.81
CA LEU A 370 56.00 -37.80 25.86
C LEU A 370 56.34 -39.29 26.03
N PHE A 371 56.81 -39.95 24.97
CA PHE A 371 57.15 -41.38 24.96
C PHE A 371 58.51 -41.69 25.61
N LEU A 372 59.26 -40.67 26.05
CA LEU A 372 60.50 -40.85 26.80
C LEU A 372 60.21 -40.88 28.30
N ARG A 373 60.67 -41.94 28.97
CA ARG A 373 60.51 -42.10 30.43
C ARG A 373 61.09 -40.94 31.25
N SER A 374 62.17 -40.31 30.78
CA SER A 374 62.77 -39.14 31.44
C SER A 374 61.82 -37.94 31.57
N ASN A 375 60.74 -37.91 30.78
CA ASN A 375 59.76 -36.83 30.75
C ASN A 375 58.43 -37.21 31.43
N GLN A 376 58.34 -38.35 32.12
CA GLN A 376 57.10 -38.85 32.73
C GLN A 376 56.46 -37.81 33.66
N GLU A 377 57.20 -37.23 34.60
CA GLU A 377 56.67 -36.21 35.52
C GLU A 377 56.11 -34.97 34.80
N LYS A 378 56.70 -34.60 33.65
CA LYS A 378 56.22 -33.48 32.84
C LYS A 378 54.95 -33.86 32.08
N GLY A 379 54.89 -35.10 31.56
CA GLY A 379 53.70 -35.65 30.93
C GLY A 379 52.51 -35.75 31.89
N ASP A 380 52.74 -36.29 33.10
CA ASP A 380 51.69 -36.43 34.13
C ASP A 380 51.12 -35.06 34.54
N ARG A 381 51.98 -34.02 34.64
CA ARG A 381 51.52 -32.65 34.90
C ARG A 381 50.68 -32.09 33.76
N LEU A 382 51.01 -32.39 32.50
CA LEU A 382 50.21 -31.96 31.35
C LEU A 382 48.84 -32.65 31.34
N PHE A 383 48.78 -33.97 31.56
CA PHE A 383 47.51 -34.69 31.64
C PHE A 383 46.66 -34.22 32.83
N ALA A 384 47.26 -33.98 34.00
CA ALA A 384 46.54 -33.42 35.15
C ALA A 384 46.00 -32.00 34.89
N ALA A 385 46.75 -31.16 34.16
CA ALA A 385 46.28 -29.85 33.74
C ALA A 385 45.11 -29.97 32.74
N PHE A 386 45.18 -30.92 31.80
CA PHE A 386 44.08 -31.24 30.88
C PHE A 386 42.82 -31.68 31.63
N ASP A 387 42.94 -32.59 32.59
CA ASP A 387 41.81 -33.06 33.41
C ASP A 387 41.19 -31.94 34.26
N SER A 388 42.03 -31.04 34.79
CA SER A 388 41.54 -29.85 35.52
C SER A 388 40.79 -28.88 34.61
N MET A 389 41.25 -28.66 33.38
CA MET A 389 40.54 -27.84 32.40
C MET A 389 39.23 -28.51 31.96
N HIS A 390 39.23 -29.83 31.75
CA HIS A 390 38.03 -30.62 31.48
C HIS A 390 36.99 -30.44 32.59
N ALA A 391 37.37 -30.56 33.86
CA ALA A 391 36.47 -30.37 35.00
C ALA A 391 35.88 -28.95 35.07
N SER A 392 36.68 -27.93 34.72
CA SER A 392 36.23 -26.53 34.64
C SER A 392 35.21 -26.32 33.52
N VAL A 393 35.43 -26.92 32.35
CA VAL A 393 34.51 -26.88 31.21
C VAL A 393 33.18 -27.56 31.56
N VAL A 394 33.21 -28.75 32.18
CA VAL A 394 32.00 -29.47 32.63
C VAL A 394 31.20 -28.65 33.65
N THR A 395 31.88 -28.01 34.60
CA THR A 395 31.22 -27.14 35.59
C THR A 395 30.51 -25.97 34.91
N SER A 396 31.20 -25.31 33.99
CA SER A 396 30.68 -24.17 33.23
C SER A 396 29.51 -24.56 32.31
N ILE A 397 29.55 -25.74 31.67
CA ILE A 397 28.41 -26.31 30.93
C ILE A 397 27.22 -26.52 31.87
N GLY A 398 27.46 -27.06 33.07
CA GLY A 398 26.43 -27.21 34.09
C GLY A 398 25.77 -25.87 34.46
N ASP A 399 26.55 -24.81 34.66
CA ASP A 399 26.03 -23.49 35.01
C ASP A 399 25.25 -22.84 33.85
N LEU A 400 25.66 -23.07 32.60
CA LEU A 400 24.90 -22.66 31.42
C LEU A 400 23.57 -23.39 31.28
N ILE A 401 23.56 -24.69 31.60
CA ILE A 401 22.33 -25.48 31.66
C ILE A 401 21.40 -24.91 32.74
N ASP A 402 21.91 -24.64 33.94
CA ASP A 402 21.15 -24.01 35.02
C ASP A 402 20.55 -22.66 34.60
N ALA A 403 21.36 -21.80 33.96
CA ALA A 403 20.92 -20.50 33.45
C ALA A 403 19.87 -20.64 32.32
N SER A 404 20.01 -21.64 31.44
CA SER A 404 19.09 -21.87 30.32
C SER A 404 17.76 -22.44 30.81
N PHE A 405 17.76 -23.41 31.72
CA PHE A 405 16.56 -23.93 32.37
C PHE A 405 15.77 -22.84 33.09
N SER A 406 16.44 -21.86 33.72
CA SER A 406 15.75 -20.75 34.38
C SER A 406 15.00 -19.81 33.43
N LYS A 407 15.44 -19.73 32.16
CA LYS A 407 14.81 -18.91 31.11
C LYS A 407 13.67 -19.64 30.40
N LEU A 408 13.67 -20.97 30.41
CA LEU A 408 12.64 -21.80 29.79
C LEU A 408 11.37 -21.75 30.64
N GLY A 409 10.42 -20.90 30.24
CA GLY A 409 9.14 -20.75 30.92
C GLY A 409 8.13 -21.88 30.67
N ASN A 410 8.38 -22.71 29.65
CA ASN A 410 7.48 -23.80 29.23
C ASN A 410 8.13 -25.16 29.53
N ALA A 411 7.39 -26.06 30.18
CA ALA A 411 7.76 -27.43 30.49
C ALA A 411 8.05 -28.23 29.21
N GLU A 412 7.34 -27.97 28.12
CA GLU A 412 7.59 -28.67 26.85
C GLU A 412 8.99 -28.34 26.29
N ALA A 413 9.33 -27.06 26.23
CA ALA A 413 10.64 -26.61 25.76
C ALA A 413 11.76 -27.06 26.71
N ALA A 414 11.49 -27.11 28.01
CA ALA A 414 12.41 -27.67 29.00
C ALA A 414 12.60 -29.18 28.84
N LEU A 415 11.56 -29.94 28.46
CA LEU A 415 11.66 -31.36 28.15
C LEU A 415 12.44 -31.61 26.85
N ASP A 416 12.20 -30.84 25.80
CA ASP A 416 12.97 -30.91 24.55
C ASP A 416 14.46 -30.67 24.82
N PHE A 417 14.76 -29.61 25.59
CA PHE A 417 16.12 -29.29 25.99
C PHE A 417 16.77 -30.41 26.83
N LEU A 418 16.04 -31.06 27.76
CA LEU A 418 16.54 -32.24 28.48
C LEU A 418 16.83 -33.43 27.57
N CYS A 419 15.92 -33.75 26.65
CA CYS A 419 16.08 -34.88 25.74
C CYS A 419 17.31 -34.69 24.84
N GLU A 420 17.48 -33.49 24.30
CA GLU A 420 18.63 -33.14 23.47
C GLU A 420 19.95 -33.13 24.26
N LEU A 421 19.93 -32.72 25.54
CA LEU A 421 21.09 -32.84 26.43
C LEU A 421 21.41 -34.30 26.78
N ARG A 422 20.43 -35.20 26.83
CA ARG A 422 20.63 -36.62 27.15
C ARG A 422 21.40 -37.36 26.05
N ASP A 423 21.21 -36.91 24.82
CA ASP A 423 22.00 -37.40 23.68
C ASP A 423 23.47 -36.98 23.77
N LEU A 424 23.81 -35.97 24.59
CA LEU A 424 25.17 -35.52 24.83
C LEU A 424 25.80 -36.38 25.94
N LYS A 425 26.60 -37.36 25.54
CA LYS A 425 27.35 -38.24 26.46
C LYS A 425 28.47 -37.48 27.17
N CYS A 426 28.12 -36.70 28.19
CA CYS A 426 29.05 -35.83 28.91
C CYS A 426 29.23 -36.25 30.37
N GLY A 427 29.63 -37.50 30.60
CA GLY A 427 30.09 -37.99 31.91
C GLY A 427 29.04 -37.99 33.04
N THR A 428 29.42 -38.59 34.16
CA THR A 428 28.53 -38.88 35.30
C THR A 428 28.07 -37.63 36.07
N ALA A 429 28.87 -36.56 36.06
CA ALA A 429 28.54 -35.31 36.76
C ALA A 429 27.38 -34.54 36.08
N LEU A 430 27.33 -34.55 34.75
CA LEU A 430 26.24 -33.92 34.01
C LEU A 430 24.95 -34.74 34.13
N GLU A 431 25.05 -36.08 34.09
CA GLU A 431 23.92 -36.99 34.30
C GLU A 431 23.23 -36.75 35.65
N GLN A 432 24.00 -36.59 36.74
CA GLN A 432 23.45 -36.22 38.05
C GLN A 432 22.77 -34.85 38.05
N LYS A 433 23.35 -33.85 37.37
CA LYS A 433 22.69 -32.54 37.17
C LYS A 433 21.40 -32.69 36.37
N MET A 434 21.36 -33.50 35.33
CA MET A 434 20.15 -33.75 34.52
C MET A 434 19.02 -34.38 35.34
N LEU A 435 19.34 -35.36 36.19
CA LEU A 435 18.39 -35.95 37.15
C LEU A 435 17.77 -34.87 38.05
N SER A 436 18.56 -33.93 38.59
CA SER A 436 18.00 -32.83 39.37
C SER A 436 17.08 -31.91 38.55
N LYS A 437 17.38 -31.72 37.26
CA LYS A 437 16.57 -30.91 36.34
C LYS A 437 15.28 -31.59 35.91
N SER A 438 15.23 -32.92 35.85
CA SER A 438 13.98 -33.67 35.64
C SER A 438 12.94 -33.34 36.73
N ALA A 439 13.37 -33.21 37.99
CA ALA A 439 12.51 -32.80 39.09
C ALA A 439 12.08 -31.33 39.01
N ASP A 440 12.96 -30.43 38.53
CA ASP A 440 12.62 -29.03 38.25
C ASP A 440 11.55 -28.93 37.15
N LEU A 441 11.67 -29.75 36.09
CA LEU A 441 10.71 -29.83 34.99
C LEU A 441 9.31 -30.27 35.47
N VAL A 442 9.23 -31.31 36.30
CA VAL A 442 7.96 -31.76 36.89
C VAL A 442 7.33 -30.64 37.73
N ARG A 443 8.13 -29.88 38.48
CA ARG A 443 7.64 -28.69 39.22
C ARG A 443 7.15 -27.59 38.30
N GLN A 444 7.83 -27.34 37.17
CA GLN A 444 7.40 -26.35 36.19
C GLN A 444 6.07 -26.75 35.53
N PHE A 445 5.91 -28.01 35.13
CA PHE A 445 4.63 -28.53 34.65
C PHE A 445 3.53 -28.41 35.71
N GLY A 446 3.85 -28.65 36.98
CA GLY A 446 2.94 -28.39 38.10
C GLY A 446 2.43 -26.95 38.16
N LYS A 447 3.31 -25.95 37.94
CA LYS A 447 2.91 -24.53 37.86
C LYS A 447 2.03 -24.24 36.64
N GLU A 448 2.28 -24.89 35.51
CA GLU A 448 1.44 -24.75 34.31
C GLU A 448 0.04 -25.34 34.51
N VAL A 449 -0.06 -26.48 35.19
CA VAL A 449 -1.33 -27.07 35.60
C VAL A 449 -2.07 -26.14 36.56
N ASP A 450 -1.38 -25.54 37.53
CA ASP A 450 -1.98 -24.56 38.45
C ASP A 450 -2.47 -23.32 37.69
N ALA A 451 -1.67 -22.78 36.76
CA ALA A 451 -2.04 -21.62 35.94
C ALA A 451 -3.23 -21.93 35.02
N ALA A 452 -3.24 -23.12 34.39
CA ALA A 452 -4.36 -23.56 33.57
C ALA A 452 -5.63 -23.79 34.41
N SER A 453 -5.48 -24.29 35.64
CA SER A 453 -6.58 -24.43 36.60
C SER A 453 -7.15 -23.07 37.00
N MET A 454 -6.30 -22.09 37.34
CA MET A 454 -6.75 -20.73 37.65
C MET A 454 -7.48 -20.10 36.46
N LEU A 455 -6.88 -20.15 35.26
CA LEU A 455 -7.49 -19.63 34.03
C LEU A 455 -8.84 -20.30 33.76
N PHE A 456 -8.93 -21.61 33.96
CA PHE A 456 -10.18 -22.34 33.80
C PHE A 456 -11.25 -21.86 34.77
N HIS A 457 -10.93 -21.75 36.07
CA HIS A 457 -11.88 -21.34 37.10
C HIS A 457 -12.35 -19.89 36.94
N GLU A 458 -11.46 -18.98 36.57
CA GLU A 458 -11.79 -17.56 36.33
C GLU A 458 -12.69 -17.37 35.10
N ARG A 459 -12.41 -18.11 34.02
CA ARG A 459 -13.06 -17.89 32.71
C ARG A 459 -14.15 -18.91 32.38
N LYS A 460 -14.46 -19.89 33.24
CA LYS A 460 -15.46 -20.95 32.94
C LYS A 460 -16.85 -20.41 32.60
N VAL A 461 -17.24 -19.28 33.19
CA VAL A 461 -18.55 -18.65 32.93
C VAL A 461 -18.57 -17.93 31.58
N ALA A 462 -17.48 -17.24 31.25
CA ALA A 462 -17.30 -16.49 30.01
C ALA A 462 -15.92 -16.81 29.39
N PRO A 463 -15.80 -17.93 28.65
CA PRO A 463 -14.54 -18.35 28.06
C PRO A 463 -14.11 -17.37 26.96
N PRO A 464 -12.81 -17.21 26.70
CA PRO A 464 -12.33 -16.42 25.57
C PRO A 464 -12.70 -17.13 24.27
N LEU A 465 -13.68 -16.57 23.56
CA LEU A 465 -14.16 -17.06 22.27
C LEU A 465 -13.49 -16.28 21.13
N ALA A 466 -13.17 -16.94 20.02
CA ALA A 466 -12.72 -16.22 18.83
C ALA A 466 -13.89 -15.48 18.16
N ARG A 467 -13.56 -14.55 17.26
CA ARG A 467 -14.56 -13.81 16.48
C ARG A 467 -15.43 -14.81 15.69
N GLU A 468 -16.75 -14.65 15.79
CA GLU A 468 -17.77 -15.50 15.14
C GLU A 468 -18.00 -16.91 15.73
N GLU A 469 -17.33 -17.27 16.82
CA GLU A 469 -17.59 -18.54 17.50
C GLU A 469 -18.85 -18.51 18.33
N ALA A 470 -19.61 -19.59 18.24
CA ALA A 470 -20.82 -19.76 19.02
C ALA A 470 -20.50 -20.14 20.48
N PRO A 471 -21.33 -19.71 21.45
CA PRO A 471 -20.97 -19.71 22.86
C PRO A 471 -20.82 -21.11 23.46
N VAL A 472 -21.66 -22.08 23.08
CA VAL A 472 -21.56 -23.46 23.61
C VAL A 472 -20.36 -24.17 22.99
N SER A 473 -20.28 -24.20 21.67
CA SER A 473 -19.22 -24.91 20.95
C SER A 473 -17.84 -24.32 21.18
N GLY A 474 -17.72 -22.98 21.26
CA GLY A 474 -16.44 -22.31 21.49
C GLY A 474 -15.98 -22.47 22.94
N GLY A 475 -16.90 -22.50 23.91
CA GLY A 475 -16.58 -22.85 25.29
C GLY A 475 -16.04 -24.26 25.44
N VAL A 476 -16.65 -25.24 24.75
CA VAL A 476 -16.14 -26.61 24.69
C VAL A 476 -14.77 -26.66 24.03
N ARG A 477 -14.60 -26.00 22.86
CA ARG A 477 -13.31 -25.96 22.17
C ARG A 477 -12.22 -25.40 23.06
N TRP A 478 -12.46 -24.27 23.73
CA TRP A 478 -11.51 -23.66 24.65
C TRP A 478 -11.09 -24.63 25.77
N SER A 479 -12.06 -25.32 26.40
CA SER A 479 -11.75 -26.31 27.44
C SER A 479 -10.94 -27.50 26.90
N ARG A 480 -11.24 -27.97 25.67
CA ARG A 480 -10.47 -29.03 25.00
C ARG A 480 -9.08 -28.58 24.60
N THR A 481 -8.90 -27.34 24.15
CA THR A 481 -7.57 -26.80 23.84
C THR A 481 -6.67 -26.79 25.09
N LEU A 482 -7.21 -26.36 26.23
CA LEU A 482 -6.48 -26.42 27.51
C LEU A 482 -6.13 -27.87 27.88
N PHE A 483 -7.10 -28.78 27.76
CA PHE A 483 -6.88 -30.20 28.07
C PHE A 483 -5.85 -30.86 27.15
N VAL A 484 -5.96 -30.68 25.82
CA VAL A 484 -5.08 -31.28 24.83
C VAL A 484 -3.65 -30.80 25.02
N ARG A 485 -3.44 -29.51 25.28
CA ARG A 485 -2.10 -28.96 25.54
C ARG A 485 -1.45 -29.61 26.77
N LEU A 486 -2.18 -29.67 27.89
CA LEU A 486 -1.68 -30.31 29.11
C LEU A 486 -1.50 -31.82 28.96
N LYS A 487 -2.39 -32.48 28.22
CA LYS A 487 -2.29 -33.91 27.92
C LYS A 487 -1.06 -34.22 27.08
N HIS A 488 -0.73 -33.36 26.11
CA HIS A 488 0.44 -33.55 25.27
C HIS A 488 1.72 -33.54 26.11
N THR A 489 1.92 -32.49 26.91
CA THR A 489 3.07 -32.39 27.81
C THR A 489 3.11 -33.51 28.84
N TRP A 490 1.97 -33.87 29.45
CA TRP A 490 1.88 -35.00 30.37
C TRP A 490 2.27 -36.34 29.73
N THR A 491 1.79 -36.63 28.52
CA THR A 491 2.08 -37.88 27.81
C THR A 491 3.56 -38.00 27.49
N ARG A 492 4.19 -36.89 27.08
CA ARG A 492 5.62 -36.84 26.82
C ARG A 492 6.45 -37.03 28.10
N LEU A 493 6.07 -36.38 29.19
CA LEU A 493 6.69 -36.59 30.50
C LEU A 493 6.61 -38.05 30.96
N GLN A 494 5.47 -38.71 30.72
CA GLN A 494 5.28 -40.12 31.07
C GLN A 494 6.17 -41.08 30.26
N GLN A 495 6.43 -40.75 28.99
CA GLN A 495 7.29 -41.55 28.11
C GLN A 495 8.77 -41.37 28.43
N GLU A 496 9.21 -40.14 28.64
CA GLU A 496 10.63 -39.79 28.73
C GLU A 496 11.17 -39.77 30.17
N GLU A 497 10.35 -39.39 31.16
CA GLU A 497 10.78 -39.06 32.53
C GLU A 497 9.94 -39.77 33.61
N LYS A 498 9.76 -41.09 33.44
CA LYS A 498 8.96 -41.91 34.36
C LYS A 498 9.49 -41.90 35.80
N ALA A 499 10.81 -41.94 35.97
CA ALA A 499 11.44 -41.95 37.30
C ALA A 499 11.20 -40.65 38.09
N ALA A 500 11.13 -39.50 37.42
CA ALA A 500 10.82 -38.23 38.06
C ALA A 500 9.34 -38.08 38.44
N LEU A 501 8.45 -38.82 37.78
CA LEU A 501 7.02 -38.85 38.09
C LEU A 501 6.68 -39.75 39.29
N ASP A 502 7.45 -40.82 39.50
CA ASP A 502 7.29 -41.74 40.65
C ASP A 502 7.70 -41.09 41.99
N ASP A 503 8.40 -39.95 41.97
CA ASP A 503 8.74 -39.15 43.14
C ASP A 503 7.47 -38.52 43.78
N PRO A 504 7.39 -38.32 45.12
CA PRO A 504 6.27 -37.64 45.79
C PRO A 504 5.86 -36.30 45.17
N VAL A 505 6.79 -35.56 44.55
CA VAL A 505 6.47 -34.31 43.84
C VAL A 505 5.70 -34.60 42.55
N GLY A 506 6.09 -35.62 41.80
CA GLY A 506 5.41 -36.09 40.59
C GLY A 506 3.99 -36.59 40.87
N ALA A 507 3.82 -37.42 41.89
CA ALA A 507 2.50 -37.91 42.32
C ALA A 507 1.54 -36.76 42.70
N ARG A 508 2.05 -35.68 43.31
CA ARG A 508 1.25 -34.49 43.62
C ARG A 508 0.81 -33.74 42.36
N VAL A 509 1.70 -33.62 41.37
CA VAL A 509 1.39 -32.96 40.09
C VAL A 509 0.40 -33.80 39.27
N GLU A 510 0.54 -35.12 39.27
CA GLU A 510 -0.43 -36.04 38.69
C GLU A 510 -1.83 -35.83 39.29
N GLY A 511 -1.92 -35.78 40.63
CA GLY A 511 -3.19 -35.54 41.32
C GLY A 511 -3.86 -34.22 40.91
N LYS A 512 -3.07 -33.14 40.75
CA LYS A 512 -3.57 -31.84 40.26
C LYS A 512 -4.05 -31.93 38.81
N TYR A 513 -3.26 -32.54 37.94
CA TYR A 513 -3.61 -32.74 36.52
C TYR A 513 -4.89 -33.55 36.38
N MET A 514 -5.03 -34.66 37.11
CA MET A 514 -6.21 -35.52 37.09
C MET A 514 -7.46 -34.81 37.61
N THR A 515 -7.31 -33.95 38.62
CA THR A 515 -8.41 -33.13 39.13
C THR A 515 -8.89 -32.15 38.06
N LEU A 516 -7.97 -31.39 37.46
CA LEU A 516 -8.29 -30.46 36.38
C LEU A 516 -8.89 -31.17 35.14
N ALA A 517 -8.36 -32.34 34.78
CA ALA A 517 -8.89 -33.15 33.68
C ALA A 517 -10.36 -33.56 33.93
N LYS A 518 -10.69 -33.99 35.15
CA LYS A 518 -12.07 -34.30 35.55
C LYS A 518 -12.96 -33.07 35.48
N ASP A 519 -12.48 -31.92 35.94
CA ASP A 519 -13.22 -30.65 35.90
C ASP A 519 -13.52 -30.19 34.47
N LEU A 520 -12.53 -30.29 33.56
CA LEU A 520 -12.68 -29.95 32.14
C LEU A 520 -13.68 -30.88 31.43
N LEU A 521 -13.63 -32.19 31.69
CA LEU A 521 -14.58 -33.16 31.16
C LEU A 521 -15.99 -32.95 31.71
N ALA A 522 -16.12 -32.62 33.01
CA ALA A 522 -17.40 -32.29 33.62
C ALA A 522 -18.00 -31.02 33.01
N TYR A 523 -17.18 -30.00 32.77
CA TYR A 523 -17.60 -28.76 32.13
C TYR A 523 -18.14 -28.97 30.71
N GLU A 524 -17.48 -29.80 29.91
CA GLU A 524 -17.98 -30.16 28.57
C GLU A 524 -19.39 -30.76 28.64
N LYS A 525 -19.64 -31.69 29.57
CA LYS A 525 -20.97 -32.29 29.77
C LYS A 525 -22.01 -31.26 30.25
N VAL A 526 -21.66 -30.45 31.25
CA VAL A 526 -22.56 -29.44 31.84
C VAL A 526 -22.95 -28.36 30.82
N ARG A 527 -22.06 -28.00 29.89
CA ARG A 527 -22.38 -27.03 28.82
C ARG A 527 -23.20 -27.64 27.69
N THR A 528 -22.91 -28.87 27.30
CA THR A 528 -23.52 -29.50 26.12
C THR A 528 -24.89 -30.11 26.40
N GLN A 529 -25.11 -30.68 27.59
CA GLN A 529 -26.36 -31.37 27.92
C GLN A 529 -27.60 -30.47 27.92
N PRO A 530 -27.59 -29.26 28.53
CA PRO A 530 -28.72 -28.34 28.44
C PRO A 530 -28.97 -27.88 27.00
N TRP A 531 -27.90 -27.64 26.24
CA TRP A 531 -28.03 -27.28 24.83
C TRP A 531 -28.70 -28.40 24.03
N MET A 532 -28.30 -29.66 24.21
CA MET A 532 -28.90 -30.81 23.51
C MET A 532 -30.41 -30.94 23.78
N GLN A 533 -30.85 -30.72 25.03
CA GLN A 533 -32.26 -30.78 25.41
C GLN A 533 -33.11 -29.69 24.75
N HIS A 534 -32.57 -28.46 24.66
CA HIS A 534 -33.30 -27.33 24.08
C HIS A 534 -33.15 -27.26 22.55
N ALA A 535 -32.03 -27.71 21.98
CA ALA A 535 -31.75 -27.61 20.56
C ALA A 535 -32.77 -28.35 19.70
N HIS A 536 -33.26 -29.52 20.13
CA HIS A 536 -34.29 -30.24 19.40
C HIS A 536 -35.61 -29.44 19.34
N ALA A 537 -36.12 -28.99 20.49
CA ALA A 537 -37.37 -28.22 20.57
C ALA A 537 -37.27 -26.88 19.82
N THR A 538 -36.15 -26.17 19.98
CA THR A 538 -35.89 -24.88 19.33
C THR A 538 -35.75 -25.03 17.82
N ALA A 539 -35.03 -26.05 17.32
CA ALA A 539 -34.90 -26.30 15.88
C ALA A 539 -36.26 -26.59 15.24
N VAL A 540 -37.07 -27.47 15.85
CA VAL A 540 -38.40 -27.81 15.32
C VAL A 540 -39.35 -26.60 15.35
N ALA A 541 -39.34 -25.82 16.44
CA ALA A 541 -40.18 -24.64 16.57
C ALA A 541 -39.81 -23.55 15.55
N LEU A 542 -38.52 -23.19 15.45
CA LEU A 542 -38.05 -22.12 14.56
C LEU A 542 -38.16 -22.49 13.08
N MET A 543 -37.93 -23.77 12.72
CA MET A 543 -38.08 -24.22 11.33
C MET A 543 -39.54 -24.30 10.85
N ARG A 544 -40.52 -24.31 11.78
CA ARG A 544 -41.96 -24.27 11.47
C ARG A 544 -42.52 -22.85 11.36
N GLN A 545 -41.78 -21.84 11.80
CA GLN A 545 -42.21 -20.45 11.68
C GLN A 545 -42.29 -20.01 10.21
N PRO A 546 -43.15 -19.02 9.91
CA PRO A 546 -43.24 -18.47 8.57
C PRO A 546 -41.91 -17.84 8.14
N VAL A 547 -41.63 -17.89 6.84
CA VAL A 547 -40.38 -17.35 6.27
C VAL A 547 -40.38 -15.82 6.25
N LEU A 548 -41.55 -15.17 6.29
CA LEU A 548 -41.70 -13.72 6.43
C LEU A 548 -42.32 -13.37 7.79
N ILE A 549 -41.85 -12.27 8.39
CA ILE A 549 -42.40 -11.69 9.63
C ILE A 549 -42.64 -10.20 9.41
N GLU A 550 -43.72 -9.69 9.99
CA GLU A 550 -43.97 -8.25 10.10
C GLU A 550 -43.26 -7.69 11.33
N ASP A 551 -42.40 -6.69 11.13
CA ASP A 551 -41.71 -6.00 12.22
C ASP A 551 -42.71 -5.15 13.04
N PRO A 552 -42.84 -5.36 14.37
CA PRO A 552 -43.84 -4.69 15.20
C PRO A 552 -43.74 -3.16 15.22
N GLN A 553 -42.55 -2.59 15.00
CA GLN A 553 -42.33 -1.15 15.06
C GLN A 553 -42.48 -0.47 13.71
N SER A 554 -41.94 -1.06 12.64
CA SER A 554 -41.95 -0.45 11.32
C SER A 554 -43.14 -0.87 10.44
N ARG A 555 -43.91 -1.90 10.85
CA ARG A 555 -44.93 -2.58 10.03
C ARG A 555 -44.41 -3.02 8.65
N ARG A 556 -43.08 -3.18 8.52
CA ARG A 556 -42.44 -3.71 7.31
C ARG A 556 -42.30 -5.22 7.44
N ILE A 557 -42.55 -5.91 6.34
CA ILE A 557 -42.35 -7.34 6.19
C ILE A 557 -40.87 -7.57 5.90
N ALA A 558 -40.23 -8.38 6.73
CA ALA A 558 -38.86 -8.80 6.58
C ALA A 558 -38.77 -10.33 6.53
N VAL A 559 -37.67 -10.83 5.99
CA VAL A 559 -37.37 -12.28 6.06
C VAL A 559 -37.10 -12.65 7.51
N ASN A 560 -37.68 -13.76 7.98
CA ASN A 560 -37.55 -14.29 9.34
C ASN A 560 -36.14 -14.82 9.62
N ARG A 561 -35.17 -13.91 9.77
CA ARG A 561 -33.80 -14.27 10.13
C ARG A 561 -33.65 -14.37 11.65
N SER A 562 -34.24 -15.39 12.25
CA SER A 562 -34.08 -15.61 13.70
C SER A 562 -32.60 -15.87 14.04
N GLY A 563 -32.00 -14.96 14.80
CA GLY A 563 -30.60 -15.10 15.24
C GLY A 563 -30.34 -16.39 16.01
N GLN A 564 -31.38 -16.89 16.71
CA GLN A 564 -31.34 -18.16 17.45
C GLN A 564 -31.20 -19.38 16.54
N LEU A 565 -31.88 -19.42 15.37
CA LEU A 565 -31.78 -20.56 14.44
C LEU A 565 -30.40 -20.63 13.80
N TRP A 566 -29.88 -19.48 13.36
CA TRP A 566 -28.53 -19.39 12.80
C TRP A 566 -27.45 -19.70 13.82
N LEU A 567 -27.63 -19.28 15.08
CA LEU A 567 -26.74 -19.65 16.18
C LEU A 567 -26.77 -21.16 16.40
N LEU A 568 -27.96 -21.77 16.43
CA LEU A 568 -28.14 -23.21 16.59
C LEU A 568 -27.47 -23.99 15.46
N ILE A 569 -27.62 -23.55 14.20
CA ILE A 569 -26.94 -24.15 13.05
C ILE A 569 -25.41 -24.06 13.18
N LYS A 570 -24.89 -22.89 13.60
CA LYS A 570 -23.45 -22.71 13.83
C LYS A 570 -22.95 -23.61 14.95
N GLU A 571 -23.69 -23.72 16.07
CA GLU A 571 -23.36 -24.60 17.19
C GLU A 571 -23.41 -26.07 16.80
N ALA A 572 -24.45 -26.50 16.08
CA ALA A 572 -24.60 -27.87 15.60
C ALA A 572 -23.42 -28.29 14.73
N ARG A 573 -23.03 -27.48 13.74
CA ARG A 573 -21.86 -27.76 12.87
C ARG A 573 -20.54 -27.75 13.62
N ALA A 574 -20.41 -26.92 14.65
CA ALA A 574 -19.19 -26.85 15.43
C ALA A 574 -19.08 -28.03 16.41
N LEU A 575 -20.18 -28.44 17.04
CA LEU A 575 -20.23 -29.60 17.94
C LEU A 575 -20.07 -30.92 17.19
N ASP A 576 -20.64 -31.05 15.99
CA ASP A 576 -20.44 -32.21 15.12
C ASP A 576 -18.97 -32.38 14.70
N ARG A 577 -18.30 -31.28 14.32
CA ARG A 577 -16.84 -31.27 14.06
C ARG A 577 -15.99 -31.62 15.29
N LEU A 578 -16.52 -31.36 16.49
CA LEU A 578 -15.91 -31.77 17.75
C LEU A 578 -16.25 -33.24 18.11
N GLY A 579 -16.98 -33.98 17.26
CA GLY A 579 -17.33 -35.38 17.47
C GLY A 579 -18.34 -35.61 18.60
N LEU A 580 -19.14 -34.59 18.95
CA LEU A 580 -20.21 -34.71 19.94
C LEU A 580 -21.52 -35.08 19.27
N ALA A 581 -22.32 -35.92 19.94
CA ALA A 581 -23.63 -36.33 19.43
C ALA A 581 -24.60 -35.14 19.40
N VAL A 582 -24.91 -34.64 18.21
CA VAL A 582 -25.84 -33.54 17.99
C VAL A 582 -27.26 -34.09 17.73
N PRO A 583 -28.32 -33.48 18.27
CA PRO A 583 -29.69 -33.89 17.98
C PRO A 583 -30.02 -33.85 16.48
N GLU A 584 -30.70 -34.87 15.96
CA GLU A 584 -31.00 -35.02 14.53
C GLU A 584 -31.70 -33.79 13.91
N ALA A 585 -32.63 -33.17 14.65
CA ALA A 585 -33.32 -31.96 14.20
C ALA A 585 -32.37 -30.78 13.93
N ALA A 586 -31.32 -30.62 14.75
CA ALA A 586 -30.32 -29.58 14.57
C ALA A 586 -29.36 -29.89 13.41
N VAL A 587 -29.04 -31.17 13.19
CA VAL A 587 -28.28 -31.64 12.02
C VAL A 587 -29.06 -31.39 10.73
N HIS A 588 -30.35 -31.74 10.69
CA HIS A 588 -31.20 -31.48 9.53
C HIS A 588 -31.31 -29.98 9.22
N ALA A 589 -31.47 -29.12 10.23
CA ALA A 589 -31.43 -27.67 10.03
C ALA A 589 -30.06 -27.20 9.49
N ALA A 590 -28.96 -27.75 9.99
CA ALA A 590 -27.62 -27.41 9.53
C ALA A 590 -27.33 -27.86 8.09
N LEU A 591 -27.88 -29.00 7.65
CA LEU A 591 -27.83 -29.48 6.26
C LEU A 591 -28.64 -28.58 5.32
N GLN A 592 -29.79 -28.09 5.78
CA GLN A 592 -30.65 -27.20 4.99
C GLN A 592 -30.17 -25.74 4.95
N ALA A 593 -29.19 -25.36 5.77
CA ALA A 593 -28.77 -23.97 5.91
C ALA A 593 -28.30 -23.30 4.61
N GLN A 594 -27.66 -24.03 3.68
CA GLN A 594 -27.27 -23.46 2.38
C GLN A 594 -28.51 -23.11 1.54
N ARG A 595 -29.53 -23.97 1.55
CA ARG A 595 -30.83 -23.69 0.92
C ARG A 595 -31.52 -22.50 1.59
N MET A 596 -31.47 -22.40 2.92
CA MET A 596 -32.05 -21.28 3.66
C MET A 596 -31.39 -19.94 3.30
N LEU A 597 -30.06 -19.90 3.09
CA LEU A 597 -29.37 -18.68 2.62
C LEU A 597 -29.87 -18.26 1.24
N THR A 598 -29.94 -19.20 0.29
CA THR A 598 -30.46 -18.87 -1.06
C THR A 598 -31.91 -18.41 -1.02
N VAL A 599 -32.71 -18.96 -0.10
CA VAL A 599 -34.09 -18.54 0.13
C VAL A 599 -34.15 -17.13 0.77
N GLU A 600 -33.27 -16.82 1.72
CA GLU A 600 -33.16 -15.50 2.34
C GLU A 600 -32.81 -14.43 1.29
N GLU A 601 -31.83 -14.71 0.42
CA GLU A 601 -31.44 -13.81 -0.67
C GLU A 601 -32.60 -13.57 -1.64
N THR A 602 -33.22 -14.64 -2.14
CA THR A 602 -34.33 -14.53 -3.11
C THR A 602 -35.55 -13.79 -2.56
N LEU A 603 -35.91 -14.02 -1.29
CA LEU A 603 -36.98 -13.28 -0.63
C LEU A 603 -36.59 -11.85 -0.30
N GLY A 604 -35.33 -11.61 0.06
CA GLY A 604 -34.76 -10.28 0.26
C GLY A 604 -34.84 -9.44 -1.01
N ASP A 605 -34.42 -9.99 -2.15
CA ASP A 605 -34.49 -9.33 -3.46
C ASP A 605 -35.95 -9.03 -3.86
N MET A 606 -36.85 -9.98 -3.62
CA MET A 606 -38.29 -9.79 -3.85
C MET A 606 -38.87 -8.66 -3.01
N LEU A 607 -38.57 -8.62 -1.71
CA LEU A 607 -39.04 -7.55 -0.81
C LEU A 607 -38.41 -6.20 -1.15
N ALA A 608 -37.14 -6.17 -1.57
CA ALA A 608 -36.48 -4.95 -2.02
C ALA A 608 -37.18 -4.35 -3.24
N GLU A 609 -37.52 -5.19 -4.24
CA GLU A 609 -38.25 -4.72 -5.43
C GLU A 609 -39.70 -4.33 -5.09
N TYR A 610 -40.35 -5.01 -4.14
CA TYR A 610 -41.67 -4.61 -3.62
C TYR A 610 -41.64 -3.22 -2.97
N TYR A 611 -40.75 -2.98 -1.99
CA TYR A 611 -40.70 -1.71 -1.26
C TYR A 611 -40.25 -0.54 -2.14
N LYS A 612 -39.37 -0.79 -3.10
CA LYS A 612 -38.95 0.19 -4.11
C LYS A 612 -40.13 0.73 -4.92
N VAL A 613 -41.22 -0.01 -5.07
CA VAL A 613 -42.42 0.46 -5.79
C VAL A 613 -43.47 0.99 -4.82
N VAL A 614 -43.64 0.38 -3.65
CA VAL A 614 -44.66 0.77 -2.65
C VAL A 614 -44.34 2.09 -1.93
N ASP A 615 -43.07 2.46 -1.79
CA ASP A 615 -42.67 3.72 -1.11
C ASP A 615 -42.78 4.96 -2.00
N LYS A 616 -42.82 4.81 -3.34
CA LYS A 616 -42.85 5.89 -4.33
C LYS A 616 -44.12 6.76 -4.42
N PRO A 617 -45.35 6.24 -4.26
CA PRO A 617 -46.55 7.06 -4.43
C PRO A 617 -46.70 8.09 -3.31
N ASP A 618 -47.16 9.28 -3.68
CA ASP A 618 -47.51 10.37 -2.76
C ASP A 618 -48.82 10.07 -2.00
N THR A 619 -49.14 10.84 -0.95
CA THR A 619 -50.31 10.59 -0.09
C THR A 619 -51.63 10.46 -0.87
N LEU A 620 -51.82 11.30 -1.89
CA LEU A 620 -53.00 11.29 -2.77
C LEU A 620 -53.01 10.06 -3.70
N GLU A 621 -51.84 9.67 -4.21
CA GLU A 621 -51.68 8.52 -5.10
C GLU A 621 -51.81 7.20 -4.33
N ARG A 622 -51.35 7.15 -3.08
CA ARG A 622 -51.54 6.01 -2.16
C ARG A 622 -53.02 5.76 -1.90
N TRP A 623 -53.81 6.83 -1.75
CA TRP A 623 -55.26 6.71 -1.63
C TRP A 623 -55.88 6.18 -2.93
N LEU A 624 -55.52 6.76 -4.07
CA LEU A 624 -56.03 6.33 -5.38
C LEU A 624 -55.71 4.86 -5.68
N LEU A 625 -54.50 4.43 -5.33
CA LEU A 625 -54.00 3.09 -5.56
C LEU A 625 -54.24 2.13 -4.39
N ALA A 626 -55.03 2.52 -3.38
CA ALA A 626 -55.21 1.75 -2.14
C ALA A 626 -55.69 0.30 -2.40
N ALA A 627 -56.61 0.10 -3.35
CA ALA A 627 -57.07 -1.23 -3.73
C ALA A 627 -55.96 -2.09 -4.37
N GLN A 628 -55.14 -1.49 -5.23
CA GLN A 628 -54.01 -2.17 -5.87
C GLN A 628 -52.89 -2.47 -4.87
N LEU A 629 -52.63 -1.56 -3.92
CA LEU A 629 -51.70 -1.75 -2.81
C LEU A 629 -52.16 -2.86 -1.86
N SER A 630 -53.47 -2.95 -1.58
CA SER A 630 -54.06 -4.05 -0.80
C SER A 630 -53.90 -5.40 -1.50
N MET A 631 -54.18 -5.48 -2.80
CA MET A 631 -53.96 -6.69 -3.60
C MET A 631 -52.49 -7.11 -3.62
N LEU A 632 -51.58 -6.14 -3.71
CA LEU A 632 -50.14 -6.38 -3.66
C LEU A 632 -49.70 -6.90 -2.28
N HIS A 633 -50.24 -6.33 -1.19
CA HIS A 633 -49.99 -6.82 0.16
C HIS A 633 -50.58 -8.22 0.39
N ASP A 634 -51.77 -8.50 -0.13
CA ASP A 634 -52.41 -9.82 -0.04
C ASP A 634 -51.61 -10.91 -0.76
N SER A 635 -50.89 -10.54 -1.83
CA SER A 635 -49.96 -11.46 -2.50
C SER A 635 -48.82 -11.94 -1.60
N LEU A 636 -48.46 -11.20 -0.54
CA LEU A 636 -47.43 -11.58 0.44
C LEU A 636 -47.96 -12.45 1.58
N ARG A 637 -49.28 -12.54 1.77
CA ARG A 637 -49.94 -13.30 2.85
C ARG A 637 -49.53 -14.78 2.91
N PRO A 638 -49.36 -15.52 1.78
CA PRO A 638 -48.86 -16.89 1.81
C PRO A 638 -47.49 -17.04 2.50
N GLY A 639 -46.61 -16.05 2.36
CA GLY A 639 -45.28 -16.02 2.98
C GLY A 639 -45.31 -15.70 4.49
N LEU A 640 -46.35 -15.02 4.96
CA LEU A 640 -46.56 -14.66 6.36
C LEU A 640 -47.27 -15.76 7.18
N ALA A 641 -48.03 -16.65 6.53
CA ALA A 641 -48.88 -17.63 7.22
C ALA A 641 -48.54 -19.10 6.93
N HIS A 642 -48.26 -19.46 5.68
CA HIS A 642 -48.25 -20.88 5.25
C HIS A 642 -46.88 -21.42 4.85
N LEU A 643 -46.00 -20.56 4.31
CA LEU A 643 -44.66 -20.98 3.91
C LEU A 643 -43.71 -20.97 5.11
N ASN A 644 -43.08 -22.11 5.38
CA ASN A 644 -42.03 -22.25 6.38
C ASN A 644 -40.70 -22.68 5.70
N TRP A 645 -39.63 -22.81 6.48
CA TRP A 645 -38.30 -23.14 5.97
C TRP A 645 -38.18 -24.56 5.34
N HIS A 646 -39.19 -25.42 5.52
CA HIS A 646 -39.27 -26.74 4.88
C HIS A 646 -39.95 -26.71 3.50
N SER A 647 -40.67 -25.64 3.16
CA SER A 647 -41.44 -25.53 1.92
C SER A 647 -40.51 -25.54 0.70
N LEU A 648 -40.78 -26.43 -0.26
CA LEU A 648 -40.01 -26.53 -1.51
C LEU A 648 -40.48 -25.53 -2.59
N GLY A 649 -41.71 -25.02 -2.48
CA GLY A 649 -42.35 -24.13 -3.47
C GLY A 649 -42.15 -22.63 -3.23
N ILE A 650 -41.00 -22.19 -2.70
CA ILE A 650 -40.77 -20.75 -2.42
C ILE A 650 -40.64 -19.96 -3.74
N GLN A 651 -40.05 -20.56 -4.77
CA GLN A 651 -39.96 -19.94 -6.10
C GLN A 651 -41.36 -19.75 -6.75
N ASP A 652 -42.26 -20.69 -6.51
CA ASP A 652 -43.65 -20.61 -6.99
C ASP A 652 -44.46 -19.52 -6.29
N PHE A 653 -43.99 -19.05 -5.12
CA PHE A 653 -44.52 -17.89 -4.42
C PHE A 653 -43.89 -16.56 -4.88
N VAL A 654 -42.57 -16.53 -5.07
CA VAL A 654 -41.84 -15.32 -5.49
C VAL A 654 -42.30 -14.84 -6.87
N ASN A 655 -42.53 -15.75 -7.83
CA ASN A 655 -42.90 -15.41 -9.20
C ASN A 655 -44.24 -14.63 -9.29
N PRO A 656 -45.35 -15.08 -8.66
CA PRO A 656 -46.59 -14.31 -8.56
C PRO A 656 -46.43 -12.93 -7.92
N VAL A 657 -45.66 -12.81 -6.84
CA VAL A 657 -45.43 -11.53 -6.16
C VAL A 657 -44.69 -10.56 -7.08
N LEU A 658 -43.60 -10.99 -7.71
CA LEU A 658 -42.86 -10.17 -8.68
C LEU A 658 -43.72 -9.76 -9.88
N LYS A 659 -44.60 -10.64 -10.35
CA LYS A 659 -45.56 -10.31 -11.42
C LYS A 659 -46.56 -9.25 -10.97
N ALA A 660 -47.08 -9.34 -9.74
CA ALA A 660 -47.97 -8.34 -9.16
C ALA A 660 -47.25 -6.99 -8.98
N VAL A 661 -45.99 -6.99 -8.51
CA VAL A 661 -45.15 -5.78 -8.40
C VAL A 661 -44.95 -5.11 -9.76
N LYS A 662 -44.64 -5.88 -10.81
CA LYS A 662 -44.49 -5.35 -12.17
C LYS A 662 -45.81 -4.74 -12.70
N SER A 663 -46.93 -5.41 -12.46
CA SER A 663 -48.26 -4.89 -12.84
C SER A 663 -48.58 -3.57 -12.13
N PHE A 664 -48.28 -3.49 -10.83
CA PHE A 664 -48.44 -2.27 -10.04
C PHE A 664 -47.52 -1.15 -10.54
N GLN A 665 -46.26 -1.47 -10.87
CA GLN A 665 -45.30 -0.49 -11.40
C GLN A 665 -45.76 0.12 -12.73
N VAL A 666 -46.34 -0.67 -13.64
CA VAL A 666 -46.92 -0.17 -14.90
C VAL A 666 -48.07 0.80 -14.61
N THR A 667 -48.94 0.44 -13.68
CA THR A 667 -50.09 1.27 -13.28
C THR A 667 -49.62 2.58 -12.65
N LEU A 668 -48.67 2.52 -11.70
CA LEU A 668 -48.08 3.70 -11.05
C LEU A 668 -47.40 4.63 -12.06
N ALA A 669 -46.66 4.08 -13.01
CA ALA A 669 -46.00 4.89 -14.06
C ALA A 669 -47.01 5.62 -14.95
N ALA A 670 -48.16 4.99 -15.25
CA ALA A 670 -49.24 5.64 -15.99
C ALA A 670 -49.86 6.81 -15.19
N VAL A 671 -50.10 6.61 -13.88
CA VAL A 671 -50.60 7.66 -12.98
C VAL A 671 -49.61 8.83 -12.89
N HIS A 672 -48.33 8.56 -12.65
CA HIS A 672 -47.27 9.59 -12.56
C HIS A 672 -47.14 10.39 -13.85
N LYS A 673 -47.18 9.73 -15.01
CA LYS A 673 -47.10 10.40 -16.32
C LYS A 673 -48.26 11.37 -16.51
N SER A 674 -49.48 10.98 -16.16
CA SER A 674 -50.65 11.83 -16.25
C SER A 674 -50.64 12.95 -15.21
N SER A 675 -50.25 12.67 -13.96
CA SER A 675 -50.13 13.69 -12.89
C SER A 675 -49.15 14.80 -13.28
N ARG A 676 -47.95 14.45 -13.76
CA ARG A 676 -46.95 15.43 -14.22
C ARG A 676 -47.44 16.27 -15.40
N ALA A 677 -48.19 15.67 -16.32
CA ALA A 677 -48.78 16.41 -17.43
C ALA A 677 -49.86 17.40 -16.94
N CYS A 678 -50.66 17.00 -15.95
CA CYS A 678 -51.63 17.86 -15.27
C CYS A 678 -50.93 19.02 -14.51
N GLU A 679 -49.86 18.74 -13.74
CA GLU A 679 -49.02 19.75 -13.09
C GLU A 679 -48.45 20.76 -14.10
N PHE A 680 -47.94 20.30 -15.25
CA PHE A 680 -47.42 21.18 -16.29
C PHE A 680 -48.49 22.11 -16.86
N ILE A 681 -49.71 21.61 -17.07
CA ILE A 681 -50.85 22.44 -17.52
C ILE A 681 -51.21 23.47 -16.46
N VAL A 682 -51.31 23.07 -15.19
CA VAL A 682 -51.62 23.99 -14.07
C VAL A 682 -50.54 25.06 -13.93
N ALA A 683 -49.26 24.70 -14.04
CA ALA A 683 -48.15 25.64 -14.00
C ALA A 683 -48.15 26.61 -15.20
N ALA A 684 -48.51 26.13 -16.40
CA ALA A 684 -48.66 26.98 -17.58
C ALA A 684 -49.81 27.99 -17.42
N ILE A 685 -50.93 27.57 -16.82
CA ILE A 685 -52.05 28.47 -16.49
C ILE A 685 -51.59 29.53 -15.48
N ALA A 686 -50.85 29.17 -14.44
CA ALA A 686 -50.42 30.15 -13.43
C ALA A 686 -49.30 31.10 -13.90
N GLY A 687 -48.42 30.64 -14.80
CA GLY A 687 -47.16 31.32 -15.11
C GLY A 687 -47.13 32.15 -16.41
N THR A 688 -48.15 32.07 -17.27
CA THR A 688 -48.14 32.78 -18.56
C THR A 688 -48.53 34.25 -18.36
N PRO A 689 -47.71 35.23 -18.77
CA PRO A 689 -48.03 36.65 -18.56
C PRO A 689 -49.18 37.10 -19.47
N CYS A 690 -50.33 37.44 -18.88
CA CYS A 690 -51.51 37.93 -19.62
C CYS A 690 -51.38 39.36 -20.17
N CYS A 691 -50.51 40.18 -19.59
CA CYS A 691 -50.34 41.58 -19.99
C CYS A 691 -48.88 41.86 -20.31
N VAL A 692 -48.61 42.26 -21.54
CA VAL A 692 -47.27 42.57 -22.05
C VAL A 692 -47.30 43.94 -22.71
N ALA A 693 -46.21 44.71 -22.57
CA ALA A 693 -46.08 45.98 -23.27
C ALA A 693 -46.00 45.77 -24.79
N PRO A 694 -46.66 46.59 -25.61
CA PRO A 694 -46.48 46.55 -27.05
C PRO A 694 -45.01 46.82 -27.42
N GLN A 695 -44.38 45.92 -28.17
CA GLN A 695 -43.02 46.11 -28.69
C GLN A 695 -43.10 46.78 -30.05
N MET A 696 -42.68 48.03 -30.14
CA MET A 696 -42.70 48.82 -31.39
C MET A 696 -41.34 48.78 -32.10
N PRO A 697 -41.29 48.66 -33.44
CA PRO A 697 -40.06 48.70 -34.22
C PRO A 697 -39.49 50.12 -34.48
N ASP A 698 -40.31 51.18 -34.41
CA ASP A 698 -39.90 52.57 -34.72
C ASP A 698 -40.07 53.50 -33.50
N SER A 699 -38.97 54.09 -33.05
CA SER A 699 -38.85 54.85 -31.79
C SER A 699 -39.51 56.24 -31.76
N THR A 700 -40.24 56.63 -32.82
CA THR A 700 -40.65 58.02 -33.05
C THR A 700 -42.15 58.29 -32.94
N ARG A 701 -43.02 57.27 -32.91
CA ARG A 701 -44.48 57.44 -32.73
C ARG A 701 -44.99 56.58 -31.58
N LEU A 702 -45.63 57.21 -30.57
CA LEU A 702 -46.35 56.47 -29.53
C LEU A 702 -47.75 56.09 -30.01
N LEU A 703 -48.24 54.95 -29.52
CA LEU A 703 -49.60 54.47 -29.78
C LEU A 703 -50.61 55.39 -29.09
N SER A 704 -51.78 55.55 -29.71
CA SER A 704 -52.93 56.13 -29.00
C SER A 704 -53.36 55.22 -27.84
N LEU A 705 -54.04 55.78 -26.84
CA LEU A 705 -54.58 55.02 -25.71
C LEU A 705 -55.42 53.80 -26.18
N GLN A 706 -56.23 53.97 -27.22
CA GLN A 706 -57.10 52.91 -27.74
C GLN A 706 -56.29 51.80 -28.43
N GLU A 707 -55.28 52.15 -29.23
CA GLU A 707 -54.43 51.16 -29.91
C GLU A 707 -53.61 50.34 -28.90
N ALA A 708 -52.98 50.99 -27.91
CA ALA A 708 -52.19 50.30 -26.89
C ALA A 708 -53.04 49.34 -26.04
N LEU A 709 -54.24 49.76 -25.62
CA LEU A 709 -55.14 48.91 -24.86
C LEU A 709 -55.70 47.77 -25.72
N SER A 710 -56.08 48.03 -26.96
CA SER A 710 -56.58 46.99 -27.87
C SER A 710 -55.53 45.90 -28.17
N PHE A 711 -54.24 46.25 -28.23
CA PHE A 711 -53.16 45.28 -28.37
C PHE A 711 -53.06 44.36 -27.14
N ILE A 712 -53.13 44.95 -25.93
CA ILE A 712 -53.08 44.17 -24.68
C ILE A 712 -54.31 43.28 -24.57
N GLU A 713 -55.50 43.76 -24.95
CA GLU A 713 -56.74 42.97 -24.96
C GLU A 713 -56.67 41.81 -25.96
N ALA A 714 -56.17 42.03 -27.18
CA ALA A 714 -56.02 40.99 -28.19
C ALA A 714 -55.02 39.90 -27.76
N HIS A 715 -53.87 40.30 -27.22
CA HIS A 715 -52.87 39.37 -26.71
C HIS A 715 -53.41 38.55 -25.53
N HIS A 716 -54.12 39.20 -24.61
CA HIS A 716 -54.79 38.54 -23.50
C HIS A 716 -55.79 37.47 -23.98
N GLN A 717 -56.64 37.80 -24.97
CA GLN A 717 -57.61 36.85 -25.53
C GLN A 717 -56.96 35.64 -26.21
N GLU A 718 -55.86 35.84 -26.94
CA GLU A 718 -55.09 34.75 -27.57
C GLU A 718 -54.50 33.80 -26.51
N VAL A 719 -53.87 34.36 -25.48
CA VAL A 719 -53.28 33.59 -24.37
C VAL A 719 -54.36 32.79 -23.63
N VAL A 720 -55.50 33.40 -23.30
CA VAL A 720 -56.62 32.71 -22.65
C VAL A 720 -57.15 31.59 -23.55
N GLY A 721 -57.24 31.82 -24.87
CA GLY A 721 -57.64 30.80 -25.85
C GLY A 721 -56.76 29.54 -25.84
N ASP A 722 -55.43 29.69 -25.85
CA ASP A 722 -54.48 28.56 -25.76
C ASP A 722 -54.59 27.84 -24.40
N LEU A 723 -54.68 28.59 -23.30
CA LEU A 723 -54.81 28.01 -21.96
C LEU A 723 -56.09 27.18 -21.78
N VAL A 724 -57.21 27.60 -22.37
CA VAL A 724 -58.47 26.83 -22.36
C VAL A 724 -58.34 25.51 -23.12
N GLN A 725 -57.63 25.50 -24.26
CA GLN A 725 -57.37 24.25 -24.98
C GLN A 725 -56.51 23.28 -24.16
N ARG A 726 -55.49 23.79 -23.48
CA ARG A 726 -54.64 22.98 -22.57
C ARG A 726 -55.44 22.45 -21.37
N TYR A 727 -56.34 23.26 -20.81
CA TYR A 727 -57.26 22.85 -19.75
C TYR A 727 -58.16 21.68 -20.19
N ARG A 728 -58.78 21.74 -21.38
CA ARG A 728 -59.63 20.65 -21.90
C ARG A 728 -58.89 19.32 -22.04
N ARG A 729 -57.60 19.36 -22.40
CA ARG A 729 -56.73 18.17 -22.47
C ARG A 729 -56.55 17.49 -21.11
N MET A 730 -56.70 18.22 -20.01
CA MET A 730 -56.58 17.68 -18.65
C MET A 730 -57.65 16.62 -18.38
N SER A 731 -58.88 16.81 -18.84
CA SER A 731 -59.96 15.81 -18.73
C SER A 731 -59.64 14.51 -19.50
N GLU A 732 -58.86 14.57 -20.57
CA GLU A 732 -58.39 13.37 -21.28
C GLU A 732 -57.31 12.62 -20.50
N LEU A 733 -56.40 13.35 -19.85
CA LEU A 733 -55.34 12.77 -19.02
C LEU A 733 -55.93 12.09 -17.78
N LEU A 734 -56.93 12.69 -17.15
CA LEU A 734 -57.63 12.15 -16.00
C LEU A 734 -58.45 10.90 -16.34
N ARG A 735 -59.03 10.82 -17.55
CA ARG A 735 -59.68 9.59 -18.04
C ARG A 735 -58.69 8.45 -18.28
N LYS A 736 -57.44 8.73 -18.70
CA LYS A 736 -56.37 7.71 -18.80
C LYS A 736 -55.94 7.19 -17.42
N VAL A 737 -56.01 8.03 -16.39
CA VAL A 737 -55.79 7.59 -15.00
C VAL A 737 -56.91 6.67 -14.54
N GLU A 738 -58.16 7.00 -14.85
CA GLU A 738 -59.32 6.13 -14.57
C GLU A 738 -59.18 4.77 -15.27
N GLU A 739 -58.73 4.75 -16.53
CA GLU A 739 -58.50 3.52 -17.29
C GLU A 739 -57.42 2.65 -16.62
N ALA A 740 -56.32 3.25 -16.19
CA ALA A 740 -55.22 2.55 -15.56
C ALA A 740 -55.59 1.98 -14.16
N VAL A 741 -56.41 2.68 -13.38
CA VAL A 741 -56.70 2.33 -11.98
C VAL A 741 -57.96 1.45 -11.84
N LEU A 742 -59.02 1.78 -12.59
CA LEU A 742 -60.34 1.15 -12.47
C LEU A 742 -60.79 0.43 -13.75
N GLY A 743 -60.06 0.59 -14.87
CA GLY A 743 -60.44 -0.02 -16.16
C GLY A 743 -61.61 0.67 -16.87
N SER A 744 -62.01 1.87 -16.43
CA SER A 744 -63.11 2.66 -17.01
C SER A 744 -62.63 4.01 -17.55
N ILE A 745 -63.32 4.59 -18.54
CA ILE A 745 -62.93 5.84 -19.22
C ILE A 745 -64.06 6.89 -19.12
N THR A 746 -64.90 6.78 -18.10
CA THR A 746 -66.20 7.48 -18.05
C THR A 746 -66.10 8.93 -17.57
N GLY A 747 -65.02 9.29 -16.87
CA GLY A 747 -64.80 10.58 -16.22
C GLY A 747 -65.70 10.81 -14.99
N ARG A 748 -66.41 9.77 -14.52
CA ARG A 748 -67.45 9.84 -13.47
C ARG A 748 -67.26 8.82 -12.35
N ALA A 749 -66.07 8.22 -12.25
CA ALA A 749 -65.83 7.16 -11.29
C ALA A 749 -65.87 7.70 -9.84
N PRO A 750 -66.72 7.15 -8.95
CA PRO A 750 -66.85 7.64 -7.57
C PRO A 750 -65.55 7.47 -6.77
N GLY A 751 -64.73 6.47 -7.12
CA GLY A 751 -63.42 6.24 -6.52
C GLY A 751 -62.35 7.28 -6.89
N LEU A 752 -62.59 8.13 -7.90
CA LEU A 752 -61.68 9.21 -8.32
C LEU A 752 -62.19 10.61 -7.98
N ALA A 753 -63.38 10.73 -7.35
CA ALA A 753 -64.01 12.02 -7.07
C ALA A 753 -63.10 12.98 -6.27
N GLN A 754 -62.35 12.47 -5.28
CA GLN A 754 -61.40 13.28 -4.51
C GLN A 754 -60.17 13.69 -5.32
N TYR A 755 -59.73 12.82 -6.24
CA TYR A 755 -58.62 13.10 -7.16
C TYR A 755 -59.00 14.18 -8.17
N TYR A 756 -60.22 14.13 -8.71
CA TYR A 756 -60.75 15.19 -9.57
C TYR A 756 -60.91 16.51 -8.81
N ALA A 757 -61.42 16.49 -7.58
CA ALA A 757 -61.53 17.69 -6.74
C ALA A 757 -60.17 18.32 -6.38
N HIS A 758 -59.10 17.52 -6.25
CA HIS A 758 -57.75 18.03 -6.06
C HIS A 758 -57.29 18.87 -7.26
N TRP A 759 -57.43 18.32 -8.47
CA TRP A 759 -57.06 19.03 -9.69
C TRP A 759 -57.94 20.24 -9.98
N GLU A 760 -59.24 20.15 -9.69
CA GLU A 760 -60.16 21.27 -9.79
C GLU A 760 -59.73 22.44 -8.87
N ARG A 761 -59.31 22.17 -7.63
CA ARG A 761 -58.75 23.18 -6.72
C ARG A 761 -57.42 23.75 -7.23
N ALA A 762 -56.55 22.91 -7.79
CA ALA A 762 -55.29 23.35 -8.37
C ALA A 762 -55.51 24.30 -9.57
N ILE A 763 -56.49 24.00 -10.42
CA ILE A 763 -56.90 24.86 -11.54
C ILE A 763 -57.47 26.18 -11.02
N PHE A 764 -58.34 26.15 -10.01
CA PHE A 764 -58.89 27.36 -9.40
C PHE A 764 -57.77 28.28 -8.88
N HIS A 765 -56.80 27.74 -8.15
CA HIS A 765 -55.66 28.52 -7.64
C HIS A 765 -54.75 29.03 -8.78
N ALA A 766 -54.56 28.25 -9.85
CA ALA A 766 -53.77 28.70 -10.99
C ALA A 766 -54.44 29.85 -11.75
N LEU A 767 -55.78 29.80 -11.91
CA LEU A 767 -56.56 30.90 -12.48
C LEU A 767 -56.52 32.15 -11.61
N ASP A 768 -56.53 31.98 -10.28
CA ASP A 768 -56.37 33.09 -9.34
C ASP A 768 -55.02 33.80 -9.51
N ILE A 769 -53.93 33.02 -9.57
CA ILE A 769 -52.57 33.54 -9.86
C ILE A 769 -52.53 34.23 -11.23
N LEU A 770 -53.16 33.67 -12.26
CA LEU A 770 -53.18 34.24 -13.60
C LEU A 770 -53.81 35.63 -13.62
N ILE A 771 -54.97 35.79 -12.99
CA ILE A 771 -55.69 37.07 -12.91
C ILE A 771 -54.88 38.08 -12.09
N VAL A 772 -54.41 37.69 -10.91
CA VAL A 772 -53.60 38.58 -10.03
C VAL A 772 -52.29 38.96 -10.69
N GLY A 773 -51.63 38.03 -11.40
CA GLY A 773 -50.41 38.25 -12.16
C GLY A 773 -50.61 39.17 -13.36
N GLY A 774 -51.74 39.04 -14.07
CA GLY A 774 -52.18 39.95 -15.12
C GLY A 774 -52.42 41.37 -14.60
N MET A 775 -53.18 41.50 -13.50
CA MET A 775 -53.42 42.77 -12.81
C MET A 775 -52.12 43.42 -12.32
N THR A 776 -51.23 42.65 -11.72
CA THR A 776 -49.92 43.15 -11.24
C THR A 776 -49.03 43.59 -12.40
N SER A 777 -49.06 42.86 -13.53
CA SER A 777 -48.35 43.24 -14.74
C SER A 777 -48.89 44.54 -15.32
N LEU A 778 -50.21 44.71 -15.38
CA LEU A 778 -50.85 45.97 -15.78
C LEU A 778 -50.51 47.11 -14.82
N GLN A 779 -50.50 46.86 -13.51
CA GLN A 779 -50.09 47.84 -12.51
C GLN A 779 -48.65 48.32 -12.75
N LYS A 780 -47.71 47.40 -12.98
CA LYS A 780 -46.31 47.71 -13.29
C LYS A 780 -46.11 48.45 -14.61
N LEU A 781 -47.03 48.26 -15.56
CA LEU A 781 -47.05 49.01 -16.82
C LEU A 781 -47.56 50.45 -16.57
N LEU A 782 -48.52 50.64 -15.68
CA LEU A 782 -49.12 51.95 -15.37
C LEU A 782 -48.34 52.81 -14.36
N ASP A 783 -47.66 52.19 -13.38
CA ASP A 783 -46.87 52.91 -12.37
C ASP A 783 -45.58 53.53 -12.97
N ALA A 784 -45.16 54.68 -12.42
CA ALA A 784 -43.89 55.33 -12.78
C ALA A 784 -42.70 54.61 -12.11
N PRO A 785 -41.54 54.46 -12.78
CA PRO A 785 -40.36 53.85 -12.16
C PRO A 785 -39.91 54.63 -10.93
N ALA A 786 -39.50 53.91 -9.88
CA ALA A 786 -38.91 54.52 -8.69
C ALA A 786 -37.61 55.26 -9.05
N SER A 787 -37.31 56.34 -8.33
CA SER A 787 -36.10 57.15 -8.50
C SER A 787 -34.86 56.25 -8.54
N GLY A 788 -34.16 56.22 -9.68
CA GLY A 788 -32.92 55.44 -9.88
C GLY A 788 -33.00 54.25 -10.84
N VAL A 789 -34.16 53.92 -11.43
CA VAL A 789 -34.30 52.92 -12.50
C VAL A 789 -34.48 53.64 -13.84
N GLU A 790 -33.90 53.09 -14.93
CA GLU A 790 -34.00 53.66 -16.29
C GLU A 790 -35.44 54.09 -16.64
N PRO A 791 -35.62 55.28 -17.26
CA PRO A 791 -36.94 55.75 -17.65
C PRO A 791 -37.55 54.75 -18.65
N ARG A 792 -38.64 54.09 -18.25
CA ARG A 792 -39.37 53.15 -19.09
C ARG A 792 -40.14 53.92 -20.16
N ALA A 793 -40.19 53.40 -21.38
CA ALA A 793 -40.91 54.05 -22.48
C ALA A 793 -42.39 54.29 -22.12
N PRO A 794 -42.95 55.48 -22.40
CA PRO A 794 -44.35 55.78 -22.15
C PRO A 794 -45.26 54.86 -22.99
N LEU A 795 -46.41 54.48 -22.43
CA LEU A 795 -47.34 53.53 -23.05
C LEU A 795 -48.26 54.18 -24.08
N PHE A 796 -48.69 55.42 -23.82
CA PHE A 796 -49.58 56.16 -24.71
C PHE A 796 -49.34 57.67 -24.60
N GLU A 797 -49.74 58.37 -25.65
CA GLU A 797 -49.66 59.82 -25.78
C GLU A 797 -50.98 60.51 -25.42
N VAL A 798 -50.92 61.66 -24.75
CA VAL A 798 -52.04 62.53 -24.42
C VAL A 798 -51.72 63.94 -24.89
N ALA A 799 -52.58 64.54 -25.71
CA ALA A 799 -52.39 65.87 -26.25
C ALA A 799 -53.02 66.94 -25.35
N LEU A 800 -52.33 68.08 -25.19
CA LEU A 800 -52.88 69.28 -24.57
C LEU A 800 -53.43 70.20 -25.66
N GLN A 801 -54.72 70.46 -25.59
CA GLN A 801 -55.41 71.36 -26.51
C GLN A 801 -56.05 72.51 -25.73
N LEU A 802 -55.94 73.73 -26.28
CA LEU A 802 -56.67 74.89 -25.80
C LEU A 802 -58.07 74.89 -26.43
N LEU A 803 -59.10 74.67 -25.63
CA LEU A 803 -60.49 74.67 -26.07
C LEU A 803 -61.23 75.82 -25.41
N HIS A 804 -61.58 76.81 -26.22
CA HIS A 804 -62.30 78.03 -25.82
C HIS A 804 -61.58 78.83 -24.72
N THR A 805 -61.79 78.49 -23.45
CA THR A 805 -61.26 79.20 -22.29
C THR A 805 -60.32 78.36 -21.44
N ASP A 806 -60.26 77.03 -21.62
CA ASP A 806 -59.47 76.14 -20.78
C ASP A 806 -58.54 75.21 -21.58
N ILE A 807 -57.40 74.86 -21.00
CA ILE A 807 -56.49 73.84 -21.54
C ILE A 807 -56.94 72.47 -21.00
N ILE A 808 -57.32 71.59 -21.93
CA ILE A 808 -57.88 70.28 -21.63
C ILE A 808 -56.93 69.20 -22.16
N MET A 809 -56.81 68.11 -21.40
CA MET A 809 -56.12 66.89 -21.83
C MET A 809 -57.05 66.05 -22.69
N GLN A 810 -56.64 65.71 -23.91
CA GLN A 810 -57.34 64.75 -24.78
C GLN A 810 -56.46 63.51 -25.02
N PRO A 811 -56.91 62.30 -24.70
CA PRO A 811 -58.17 61.95 -24.03
C PRO A 811 -58.25 62.41 -22.57
N SER A 812 -59.46 62.60 -22.07
CA SER A 812 -59.67 63.12 -20.71
C SER A 812 -59.23 62.10 -19.65
N ALA A 813 -58.89 62.58 -18.44
CA ALA A 813 -58.60 61.70 -17.31
C ALA A 813 -59.78 60.77 -16.96
N ALA A 814 -61.02 61.10 -17.36
CA ALA A 814 -62.18 60.21 -17.22
C ALA A 814 -62.18 59.09 -18.26
N GLU A 815 -61.89 59.41 -19.53
CA GLU A 815 -61.79 58.44 -20.62
C GLU A 815 -60.65 57.44 -20.39
N ILE A 816 -59.48 57.89 -19.93
CA ILE A 816 -58.35 57.02 -19.60
C ILE A 816 -58.74 56.02 -18.49
N ARG A 817 -59.46 56.50 -17.46
CA ARG A 817 -59.94 55.63 -16.38
C ARG A 817 -60.98 54.63 -16.87
N GLN A 818 -61.89 55.05 -17.75
CA GLN A 818 -62.91 54.17 -18.31
C GLN A 818 -62.30 53.10 -19.22
N ALA A 819 -61.31 53.45 -20.04
CA ALA A 819 -60.62 52.50 -20.92
C ALA A 819 -59.80 51.47 -20.13
N VAL A 820 -59.05 51.90 -19.10
CA VAL A 820 -58.34 50.98 -18.20
C VAL A 820 -59.31 50.11 -17.38
N ALA A 821 -60.48 50.65 -16.99
CA ALA A 821 -61.53 49.87 -16.33
C ALA A 821 -62.11 48.78 -17.25
N GLY A 822 -62.23 49.04 -18.56
CA GLY A 822 -62.63 48.06 -19.57
C GLY A 822 -61.65 46.88 -19.64
N LEU A 823 -60.35 47.17 -19.78
CA LEU A 823 -59.30 46.15 -19.79
C LEU A 823 -59.26 45.33 -18.48
N LEU A 824 -59.43 45.99 -17.33
CA LEU A 824 -59.52 45.30 -16.02
C LEU A 824 -60.74 44.39 -15.91
N SER A 825 -61.87 44.76 -16.52
CA SER A 825 -63.05 43.89 -16.61
C SER A 825 -62.75 42.66 -17.46
N SER A 826 -62.15 42.86 -18.63
CA SER A 826 -61.71 41.79 -19.54
C SER A 826 -60.74 40.80 -18.86
N LEU A 827 -59.78 41.30 -18.08
CA LEU A 827 -58.84 40.46 -17.30
C LEU A 827 -59.53 39.66 -16.19
N ARG A 828 -60.57 40.20 -15.56
CA ARG A 828 -61.37 39.44 -14.57
C ARG A 828 -62.22 38.39 -15.25
N GLU A 829 -62.72 38.70 -16.44
CA GLU A 829 -63.50 37.80 -17.30
C GLU A 829 -62.65 36.72 -18.00
N ALA A 830 -61.32 36.78 -17.88
CA ALA A 830 -60.39 35.75 -18.38
C ALA A 830 -60.73 34.33 -17.90
N ALA A 831 -61.33 34.20 -16.70
CA ALA A 831 -61.75 32.91 -16.15
C ALA A 831 -63.11 32.41 -16.68
N GLN A 832 -63.88 33.22 -17.41
CA GLN A 832 -65.22 32.88 -17.90
C GLN A 832 -65.23 31.69 -18.89
N PRO A 833 -64.26 31.57 -19.83
CA PRO A 833 -64.19 30.42 -20.74
C PRO A 833 -63.82 29.09 -20.05
N PHE A 834 -63.33 29.14 -18.80
CA PHE A 834 -63.02 27.95 -18.01
C PHE A 834 -64.27 27.43 -17.30
N VAL A 835 -64.99 26.53 -17.96
CA VAL A 835 -66.19 25.87 -17.43
C VAL A 835 -65.78 24.93 -16.30
N ARG A 836 -66.49 24.98 -15.17
CA ARG A 836 -66.20 24.11 -14.02
C ARG A 836 -66.64 22.68 -14.30
N TRP A 837 -65.99 21.71 -13.65
CA TRP A 837 -66.41 20.31 -13.74
C TRP A 837 -67.67 20.04 -12.92
N MET A 838 -68.50 19.09 -13.35
CA MET A 838 -69.61 18.60 -12.51
C MET A 838 -69.04 17.93 -11.25
N ALA A 839 -69.69 18.13 -10.11
CA ALA A 839 -69.21 17.66 -8.81
C ALA A 839 -68.80 16.17 -8.83
N GLY A 840 -67.55 15.88 -8.46
CA GLY A 840 -67.00 14.52 -8.42
C GLY A 840 -66.68 13.91 -9.79
N THR A 841 -66.61 14.72 -10.85
CA THR A 841 -66.27 14.29 -12.21
C THR A 841 -65.17 15.17 -12.81
N CYS A 842 -64.60 14.76 -13.95
CA CYS A 842 -63.69 15.59 -14.74
C CYS A 842 -64.34 16.13 -16.04
N LEU A 843 -65.68 16.20 -16.08
CA LEU A 843 -66.46 16.61 -17.24
C LEU A 843 -67.01 18.03 -17.03
N GLU A 844 -66.90 18.88 -18.06
CA GLU A 844 -67.45 20.23 -18.03
C GLU A 844 -68.98 20.23 -17.79
N ALA A 845 -69.46 21.16 -16.96
CA ALA A 845 -70.89 21.34 -16.71
C ALA A 845 -71.60 21.87 -17.96
N ALA A 846 -72.73 21.25 -18.33
CA ALA A 846 -73.57 21.73 -19.43
C ALA A 846 -74.25 23.07 -19.05
N PRO A 847 -74.47 23.98 -20.01
CA PRO A 847 -75.20 25.22 -19.77
C PRO A 847 -76.63 24.94 -19.31
N VAL A 848 -77.08 25.64 -18.26
CA VAL A 848 -78.42 25.51 -17.68
C VAL A 848 -79.31 26.61 -18.28
N ALA A 849 -80.48 26.26 -18.81
CA ALA A 849 -81.45 27.25 -19.29
C ALA A 849 -81.97 28.11 -18.11
N GLY A 850 -82.07 29.43 -18.30
CA GLY A 850 -82.56 30.37 -17.30
C GLY A 850 -83.94 29.97 -16.75
N THR A 851 -84.17 30.22 -15.46
CA THR A 851 -85.43 29.86 -14.76
C THR A 851 -86.40 31.05 -14.61
N SER A 852 -86.16 32.17 -15.31
CA SER A 852 -86.95 33.40 -15.31
C SER A 852 -87.34 33.82 -16.74
N GLU A 853 -88.59 34.25 -16.95
CA GLU A 853 -89.15 34.66 -18.26
C GLU A 853 -88.51 35.95 -18.85
N GLU A 854 -87.51 36.56 -18.20
CA GLU A 854 -86.80 37.76 -18.66
C GLU A 854 -85.35 37.49 -19.11
N ASP A 855 -84.80 36.29 -18.90
CA ASP A 855 -83.41 35.93 -19.26
C ASP A 855 -83.37 34.78 -20.28
N GLU A 856 -83.29 35.09 -21.58
CA GLU A 856 -83.13 34.08 -22.65
C GLU A 856 -81.69 33.51 -22.76
N GLU A 857 -80.75 33.93 -21.90
CA GLU A 857 -79.35 33.50 -21.97
C GLU A 857 -79.06 32.26 -21.11
N ALA A 858 -78.42 31.26 -21.73
CA ALA A 858 -78.02 30.03 -21.06
C ALA A 858 -76.89 30.29 -20.03
N PHE A 859 -77.10 29.88 -18.78
CA PHE A 859 -76.15 30.09 -17.70
C PHE A 859 -75.04 29.04 -17.71
N VAL A 860 -73.78 29.49 -17.83
CA VAL A 860 -72.58 28.63 -17.80
C VAL A 860 -71.90 28.72 -16.44
N HIS A 861 -71.79 27.59 -15.75
CA HIS A 861 -71.15 27.50 -14.43
C HIS A 861 -69.61 27.50 -14.56
N SER A 862 -68.98 28.67 -14.65
CA SER A 862 -67.53 28.86 -14.77
C SER A 862 -66.84 29.22 -13.45
N PHE A 863 -65.51 29.07 -13.37
CA PHE A 863 -64.71 29.43 -12.19
C PHE A 863 -64.77 30.92 -11.85
N HIS A 864 -65.13 31.73 -12.83
CA HIS A 864 -65.24 33.18 -12.75
C HIS A 864 -66.19 33.71 -11.66
N LEU A 865 -67.29 32.99 -11.38
CA LEU A 865 -68.28 33.43 -10.38
C LEU A 865 -67.69 33.51 -8.96
N ASP A 866 -66.85 32.53 -8.61
CA ASP A 866 -66.17 32.46 -7.32
C ASP A 866 -64.95 33.40 -7.28
N LEU A 867 -64.18 33.45 -8.37
CA LEU A 867 -63.01 34.33 -8.49
C LEU A 867 -63.39 35.81 -8.41
N ARG A 868 -64.54 36.22 -8.97
CA ARG A 868 -65.05 37.60 -8.87
C ARG A 868 -65.27 38.07 -7.43
N GLN A 869 -65.52 37.16 -6.50
CA GLN A 869 -65.76 37.46 -5.09
C GLN A 869 -64.47 37.52 -4.25
N ASN A 870 -63.32 37.14 -4.81
CA ASN A 870 -62.03 37.13 -4.11
C ASN A 870 -61.65 38.54 -3.61
N PRO A 871 -61.41 38.75 -2.30
CA PRO A 871 -60.97 40.04 -1.76
C PRO A 871 -59.63 40.52 -2.32
N GLU A 872 -58.73 39.62 -2.71
CA GLU A 872 -57.43 40.00 -3.27
C GLU A 872 -57.57 40.71 -4.62
N HIS A 873 -58.52 40.28 -5.46
CA HIS A 873 -58.80 40.95 -6.73
C HIS A 873 -59.29 42.38 -6.51
N LYS A 874 -60.12 42.60 -5.47
CA LYS A 874 -60.59 43.94 -5.11
C LYS A 874 -59.45 44.84 -4.66
N ALA A 875 -58.55 44.34 -3.80
CA ALA A 875 -57.39 45.09 -3.34
C ALA A 875 -56.43 45.46 -4.49
N GLN A 876 -56.22 44.55 -5.45
CA GLN A 876 -55.41 44.83 -6.64
C GLN A 876 -56.06 45.85 -7.58
N LEU A 877 -57.38 45.79 -7.77
CA LEU A 877 -58.12 46.81 -8.54
C LEU A 877 -57.97 48.20 -7.92
N GLU A 878 -58.16 48.32 -6.59
CA GLU A 878 -57.96 49.58 -5.86
C GLU A 878 -56.52 50.09 -6.00
N GLY A 879 -55.54 49.19 -5.93
CA GLY A 879 -54.13 49.50 -6.15
C GLY A 879 -53.83 50.05 -7.55
N ILE A 880 -54.41 49.46 -8.59
CA ILE A 880 -54.25 49.89 -9.99
C ILE A 880 -54.94 51.24 -10.24
N PHE A 881 -56.18 51.42 -9.75
CA PHE A 881 -56.83 52.71 -9.86
C PHE A 881 -56.08 53.79 -9.08
N ALA A 882 -55.53 53.48 -7.90
CA ALA A 882 -54.68 54.42 -7.16
C ALA A 882 -53.39 54.76 -7.92
N ALA A 883 -52.74 53.79 -8.58
CA ALA A 883 -51.59 54.01 -9.46
C ALA A 883 -51.92 54.94 -10.63
N LEU A 884 -53.03 54.67 -11.31
CA LEU A 884 -53.51 55.49 -12.41
C LEU A 884 -53.86 56.91 -11.95
N GLN A 885 -54.53 57.07 -10.80
CA GLN A 885 -54.84 58.38 -10.21
C GLN A 885 -53.57 59.17 -9.88
N ARG A 886 -52.54 58.52 -9.33
CA ARG A 886 -51.24 59.17 -9.07
C ARG A 886 -50.61 59.69 -10.37
N GLY A 887 -50.58 58.88 -11.43
CA GLY A 887 -50.07 59.30 -12.75
C GLY A 887 -50.85 60.45 -13.35
N LEU A 888 -52.18 60.35 -13.37
CA LEU A 888 -53.07 61.38 -13.91
C LEU A 888 -53.04 62.69 -13.09
N SER A 889 -52.92 62.61 -11.76
CA SER A 889 -52.80 63.80 -10.91
C SER A 889 -51.51 64.59 -11.16
N ARG A 890 -50.40 63.90 -11.42
CA ARG A 890 -49.13 64.53 -11.81
C ARG A 890 -49.25 65.20 -13.19
N ALA A 891 -49.91 64.55 -14.14
CA ALA A 891 -50.19 65.14 -15.44
C ALA A 891 -51.12 66.36 -15.32
N ALA A 892 -52.17 66.28 -14.49
CA ALA A 892 -53.07 67.41 -14.23
C ALA A 892 -52.38 68.58 -13.51
N GLN A 893 -51.42 68.33 -12.61
CA GLN A 893 -50.57 69.38 -12.02
C GLN A 893 -49.70 70.06 -13.08
N HIS A 894 -49.17 69.31 -14.05
CA HIS A 894 -48.45 69.88 -15.19
C HIS A 894 -49.37 70.79 -16.03
N VAL A 895 -50.63 70.40 -16.26
CA VAL A 895 -51.62 71.25 -16.96
C VAL A 895 -52.01 72.48 -16.14
N ALA A 896 -52.11 72.37 -14.81
CA ALA A 896 -52.43 73.51 -13.95
C ALA A 896 -51.39 74.64 -14.04
N ALA A 897 -50.12 74.31 -14.29
CA ALA A 897 -49.07 75.30 -14.53
C ALA A 897 -49.34 76.17 -15.78
N TRP A 898 -50.08 75.66 -16.78
CA TRP A 898 -50.45 76.45 -17.95
C TRP A 898 -51.62 77.41 -17.67
N ARG A 899 -52.41 77.19 -16.61
CA ARG A 899 -53.53 78.08 -16.25
C ARG A 899 -53.07 79.46 -15.79
N SER A 900 -51.84 79.62 -15.30
CA SER A 900 -51.31 80.95 -14.97
C SER A 900 -51.18 81.87 -16.18
N LEU A 901 -51.20 81.31 -17.40
CA LEU A 901 -51.14 82.03 -18.66
C LEU A 901 -52.53 82.36 -19.22
N SER A 902 -53.62 82.01 -18.52
CA SER A 902 -54.98 82.13 -19.04
C SER A 902 -55.43 83.55 -19.33
N ALA A 903 -54.79 84.54 -18.71
CA ALA A 903 -55.00 85.95 -19.01
C ALA A 903 -54.77 86.27 -20.51
N ILE A 904 -53.93 85.50 -21.22
CA ILE A 904 -53.59 85.73 -22.63
C ILE A 904 -54.75 85.36 -23.57
N TRP A 905 -55.64 84.43 -23.22
CA TRP A 905 -56.76 84.04 -24.10
C TRP A 905 -58.14 84.30 -23.50
N MET A 906 -58.28 84.47 -22.19
CA MET A 906 -59.58 84.74 -21.55
C MET A 906 -59.97 86.22 -21.58
N THR A 907 -59.02 87.14 -21.74
CA THR A 907 -59.31 88.57 -21.79
C THR A 907 -59.87 88.91 -23.17
N ASP A 908 -61.01 89.62 -23.24
CA ASP A 908 -61.57 90.10 -24.51
C ASP A 908 -60.58 91.07 -25.15
N LYS A 909 -59.92 90.57 -26.20
CA LYS A 909 -58.81 91.27 -26.85
C LYS A 909 -59.28 92.60 -27.46
N ALA A 910 -60.50 92.65 -27.98
CA ALA A 910 -61.04 93.87 -28.57
C ALA A 910 -61.44 94.89 -27.50
N LEU A 911 -62.12 94.44 -26.44
CA LEU A 911 -62.53 95.29 -25.32
C LEU A 911 -61.33 95.84 -24.54
N ALA A 912 -60.32 95.01 -24.25
CA ALA A 912 -59.13 95.43 -23.52
C ALA A 912 -58.28 96.44 -24.31
N VAL A 913 -58.24 96.29 -25.63
CA VAL A 913 -57.58 97.24 -26.54
C VAL A 913 -58.42 98.51 -26.72
N GLN A 914 -59.75 98.42 -26.72
CA GLN A 914 -60.66 99.58 -26.69
C GLN A 914 -60.58 100.36 -25.38
N GLN A 915 -60.55 99.69 -24.22
CA GLN A 915 -60.32 100.32 -22.93
C GLN A 915 -58.93 100.98 -22.84
N LEU A 916 -57.93 100.43 -23.53
CA LEU A 916 -56.62 101.08 -23.66
C LEU A 916 -56.71 102.35 -24.51
N LYS A 917 -57.50 102.34 -25.59
CA LYS A 917 -57.74 103.49 -26.48
C LYS A 917 -58.56 104.61 -25.83
N GLU A 918 -59.53 104.25 -24.98
CA GLU A 918 -60.47 105.18 -24.32
C GLU A 918 -59.94 105.73 -22.97
N ARG A 919 -58.72 105.36 -22.58
CA ARG A 919 -58.07 105.85 -21.36
C ARG A 919 -57.63 107.30 -21.54
N ASP A 920 -57.84 108.14 -20.52
CA ASP A 920 -57.51 109.57 -20.53
C ASP A 920 -56.47 109.90 -19.41
N PRO A 921 -55.27 110.43 -19.71
CA PRO A 921 -54.74 110.72 -21.04
C PRO A 921 -54.48 109.44 -21.85
N ALA A 922 -54.63 109.56 -23.18
CA ALA A 922 -54.38 108.48 -24.12
C ALA A 922 -52.95 107.93 -23.96
N PRO A 923 -52.75 106.61 -24.10
CA PRO A 923 -51.44 105.99 -23.87
C PRO A 923 -50.37 106.52 -24.84
N ASP A 924 -49.25 106.97 -24.27
CA ASP A 924 -48.07 107.43 -25.00
C ASP A 924 -47.49 106.30 -25.87
N ALA A 925 -46.86 106.66 -26.99
CA ALA A 925 -46.31 105.70 -27.95
C ALA A 925 -45.28 104.70 -27.35
N LEU A 926 -44.65 105.03 -26.21
CA LEU A 926 -43.71 104.16 -25.49
C LEU A 926 -44.41 103.04 -24.67
N GLU A 927 -45.60 103.33 -24.13
CA GLU A 927 -46.41 102.34 -23.38
C GLU A 927 -46.96 101.26 -24.34
N TRP A 928 -47.25 101.66 -25.58
CA TRP A 928 -47.56 100.74 -26.68
C TRP A 928 -46.37 99.83 -27.03
N GLU A 929 -45.16 100.38 -27.14
CA GLU A 929 -43.94 99.62 -27.46
C GLU A 929 -43.64 98.53 -26.40
N GLY A 930 -43.74 98.86 -25.11
CA GLY A 930 -43.51 97.91 -24.02
C GLY A 930 -44.46 96.71 -24.03
N ARG A 931 -45.76 96.95 -24.23
CA ARG A 931 -46.78 95.89 -24.29
C ARG A 931 -46.66 95.04 -25.56
N ILE A 932 -46.31 95.64 -26.69
CA ILE A 932 -46.03 94.90 -27.93
C ILE A 932 -44.80 94.00 -27.72
N GLY A 933 -43.76 94.47 -27.02
CA GLY A 933 -42.56 93.67 -26.71
C GLY A 933 -42.83 92.44 -25.81
N GLU A 934 -43.68 92.57 -24.79
CA GLU A 934 -44.03 91.46 -23.88
C GLU A 934 -44.70 90.28 -24.62
N TYR A 935 -45.68 90.57 -25.51
CA TYR A 935 -46.37 89.53 -26.28
C TYR A 935 -45.50 88.93 -27.39
N ALA A 936 -44.56 89.70 -27.95
CA ALA A 936 -43.57 89.20 -28.90
C ALA A 936 -42.59 88.21 -28.24
N ALA A 937 -42.07 88.54 -27.06
CA ALA A 937 -41.19 87.65 -26.30
C ALA A 937 -41.88 86.35 -25.86
N LEU A 938 -43.18 86.43 -25.51
CA LEU A 938 -43.99 85.25 -25.22
C LEU A 938 -44.18 84.36 -26.46
N ALA A 939 -44.44 84.93 -27.63
CA ALA A 939 -44.58 84.16 -28.86
C ALA A 939 -43.28 83.41 -29.25
N GLU A 940 -42.12 84.03 -29.09
CA GLU A 940 -40.82 83.39 -29.34
C GLU A 940 -40.47 82.32 -28.29
N GLY A 941 -40.74 82.59 -27.01
CA GLY A 941 -40.48 81.65 -25.91
C GLY A 941 -41.29 80.36 -26.00
N PHE A 942 -42.58 80.45 -26.38
CA PHE A 942 -43.42 79.26 -26.57
C PHE A 942 -43.18 78.54 -27.90
N ALA A 943 -42.65 79.21 -28.92
CA ALA A 943 -42.20 78.57 -30.16
C ALA A 943 -40.97 77.67 -29.95
N ALA A 944 -40.12 77.98 -28.97
CA ALA A 944 -38.95 77.19 -28.59
C ALA A 944 -39.22 76.16 -27.46
N TRP A 945 -40.46 76.01 -27.01
CA TRP A 945 -40.82 75.15 -25.88
C TRP A 945 -40.73 73.65 -26.23
N PRO A 946 -40.25 72.78 -25.30
CA PRO A 946 -40.19 71.33 -25.55
C PRO A 946 -41.57 70.72 -25.83
N HIS A 947 -41.69 70.04 -26.96
CA HIS A 947 -42.93 69.48 -27.52
C HIS A 947 -43.54 68.30 -26.74
N TYR A 948 -42.72 67.60 -25.97
CA TYR A 948 -43.14 66.39 -25.24
C TYR A 948 -42.57 66.38 -23.83
N THR A 949 -43.39 65.98 -22.87
CA THR A 949 -42.97 65.74 -21.48
C THR A 949 -43.47 64.39 -21.00
N ASP A 950 -42.57 63.58 -20.46
CA ASP A 950 -42.88 62.22 -20.02
C ASP A 950 -43.18 62.21 -18.51
N ILE A 951 -44.40 61.80 -18.15
CA ILE A 951 -44.87 61.68 -16.77
C ILE A 951 -45.26 60.23 -16.52
N GLY A 952 -44.29 59.42 -16.12
CA GLY A 952 -44.48 57.99 -15.87
C GLY A 952 -44.87 57.25 -17.16
N SER A 953 -46.04 56.62 -17.18
CA SER A 953 -46.57 55.86 -18.32
C SER A 953 -47.26 56.73 -19.39
N VAL A 954 -47.37 58.05 -19.17
CA VAL A 954 -48.07 59.00 -20.06
C VAL A 954 -47.08 60.00 -20.66
N ARG A 955 -47.05 60.11 -22.00
CA ARG A 955 -46.38 61.23 -22.68
C ARG A 955 -47.39 62.35 -22.92
N VAL A 956 -47.11 63.53 -22.38
CA VAL A 956 -47.94 64.72 -22.57
C VAL A 956 -47.37 65.54 -23.73
N SER A 957 -48.14 65.66 -24.81
CA SER A 957 -47.81 66.48 -25.98
C SER A 957 -48.31 67.91 -25.76
N THR A 958 -47.38 68.86 -25.74
CA THR A 958 -47.64 70.30 -25.54
C THR A 958 -47.71 71.04 -26.87
N VAL A 959 -47.56 70.35 -28.01
CA VAL A 959 -47.44 70.94 -29.35
C VAL A 959 -48.62 71.84 -29.71
N GLU A 960 -49.84 71.34 -29.54
CA GLU A 960 -51.06 72.06 -29.94
C GLU A 960 -51.39 73.20 -28.98
N ALA A 961 -51.22 73.00 -27.67
CA ALA A 961 -51.37 74.05 -26.67
C ALA A 961 -50.33 75.17 -26.84
N ALA A 962 -49.07 74.85 -27.09
CA ALA A 962 -48.02 75.84 -27.34
C ALA A 962 -48.30 76.63 -28.63
N ALA A 963 -48.70 75.95 -29.71
CA ALA A 963 -49.08 76.60 -30.97
C ALA A 963 -50.29 77.54 -30.78
N ALA A 964 -51.29 77.13 -30.00
CA ALA A 964 -52.43 77.99 -29.69
C ALA A 964 -52.02 79.22 -28.87
N VAL A 965 -51.15 79.09 -27.86
CA VAL A 965 -50.63 80.25 -27.10
C VAL A 965 -49.86 81.21 -28.00
N VAL A 966 -49.04 80.69 -28.92
CA VAL A 966 -48.33 81.50 -29.93
C VAL A 966 -49.31 82.23 -30.84
N GLN A 967 -50.37 81.56 -31.32
CA GLN A 967 -51.41 82.19 -32.13
C GLN A 967 -52.15 83.27 -31.35
N HIS A 968 -52.55 83.02 -30.11
CA HIS A 968 -53.23 84.02 -29.28
C HIS A 968 -52.34 85.23 -29.00
N ALA A 969 -51.03 85.04 -28.80
CA ALA A 969 -50.05 86.12 -28.66
C ALA A 969 -49.88 86.92 -29.97
N GLN A 970 -49.87 86.26 -31.13
CA GLN A 970 -49.85 86.92 -32.44
C GLN A 970 -51.13 87.73 -32.73
N GLU A 971 -52.29 87.24 -32.31
CA GLU A 971 -53.55 87.99 -32.42
C GLU A 971 -53.57 89.23 -31.49
N TRP A 972 -53.00 89.13 -30.28
CA TRP A 972 -52.78 90.29 -29.42
C TRP A 972 -51.86 91.31 -30.09
N LEU A 973 -50.75 90.87 -30.67
CA LEU A 973 -49.85 91.72 -31.44
C LEU A 973 -50.58 92.40 -32.60
N GLY A 974 -51.39 91.66 -33.36
CA GLY A 974 -52.17 92.20 -34.49
C GLY A 974 -53.17 93.28 -34.06
N LEU A 975 -53.96 93.03 -33.01
CA LEU A 975 -54.95 94.00 -32.51
C LEU A 975 -54.29 95.21 -31.85
N LEU A 976 -53.20 95.03 -31.12
CA LEU A 976 -52.42 96.14 -30.55
C LEU A 976 -51.80 97.00 -31.65
N LEU A 977 -51.24 96.38 -32.70
CA LEU A 977 -50.68 97.07 -33.87
C LEU A 977 -51.74 97.80 -34.70
N GLU A 978 -52.92 97.20 -34.91
CA GLU A 978 -54.02 97.85 -35.64
C GLU A 978 -54.66 98.96 -34.81
N ALA A 979 -54.78 98.78 -33.50
CA ALA A 979 -55.25 99.82 -32.59
C ALA A 979 -54.31 101.02 -32.57
N PHE A 980 -53.02 100.77 -32.41
CA PHE A 980 -51.98 101.77 -32.53
C PHE A 980 -52.05 102.46 -33.92
N ARG A 981 -52.20 101.70 -35.02
CA ARG A 981 -52.34 102.26 -36.37
C ARG A 981 -53.58 103.14 -36.54
N THR A 982 -54.74 102.75 -36.01
CA THR A 982 -55.97 103.54 -36.10
C THR A 982 -55.89 104.84 -35.30
N GLN A 983 -55.34 104.81 -34.09
CA GLN A 983 -55.09 106.00 -33.28
C GLN A 983 -54.15 106.95 -34.02
N MET A 984 -53.07 106.41 -34.59
CA MET A 984 -52.13 107.19 -35.41
C MET A 984 -52.75 107.74 -36.70
N SER A 985 -53.65 107.00 -37.37
CA SER A 985 -54.36 107.50 -38.55
C SER A 985 -55.38 108.60 -38.24
N ALA A 986 -56.01 108.54 -37.07
CA ALA A 986 -56.89 109.60 -36.59
C ALA A 986 -56.07 110.88 -36.34
N TYR A 987 -54.89 110.77 -35.74
CA TYR A 987 -53.94 111.88 -35.61
C TYR A 987 -53.51 112.44 -36.98
N VAL A 988 -53.30 111.61 -38.02
CA VAL A 988 -53.02 112.10 -39.39
C VAL A 988 -54.19 112.90 -39.94
N THR A 989 -55.42 112.40 -39.84
CA THR A 989 -56.62 113.07 -40.38
C THR A 989 -56.98 114.34 -39.61
N ASP A 990 -56.79 114.35 -38.28
CA ASP A 990 -56.92 115.57 -37.49
C ASP A 990 -55.82 116.57 -37.88
N GLY A 991 -54.59 116.10 -38.12
CA GLY A 991 -53.53 116.93 -38.68
C GLY A 991 -53.89 117.52 -40.05
N GLU A 992 -54.48 116.75 -40.97
CA GLU A 992 -54.98 117.23 -42.26
C GLU A 992 -56.14 118.22 -42.12
N ALA A 993 -57.06 117.99 -41.18
CA ALA A 993 -58.18 118.89 -40.89
C ALA A 993 -57.73 120.18 -40.21
N VAL A 994 -56.72 120.11 -39.34
CA VAL A 994 -56.02 121.27 -38.76
C VAL A 994 -55.35 122.06 -39.87
N VAL A 995 -54.69 121.40 -40.82
CA VAL A 995 -54.10 122.04 -42.00
C VAL A 995 -55.15 122.67 -42.92
N GLU A 996 -56.29 122.01 -43.20
CA GLU A 996 -57.40 122.60 -43.98
C GLU A 996 -58.10 123.75 -43.24
N ARG A 997 -58.26 123.70 -41.91
CA ARG A 997 -58.78 124.83 -41.11
C ARG A 997 -57.81 126.00 -41.09
N LEU A 998 -56.50 125.73 -41.04
CA LEU A 998 -55.48 126.74 -41.24
C LEU A 998 -55.59 127.36 -42.65
N LYS A 999 -55.82 126.57 -43.70
CA LYS A 999 -56.06 127.08 -45.06
C LYS A 999 -57.31 127.95 -45.17
N LEU A 1000 -58.40 127.55 -44.54
CA LEU A 1000 -59.70 128.23 -44.61
C LEU A 1000 -59.72 129.54 -43.79
N ALA A 1001 -59.03 129.57 -42.65
CA ALA A 1001 -58.81 130.80 -41.89
C ALA A 1001 -57.91 131.81 -42.64
N LEU A 1002 -57.19 131.38 -43.68
CA LEU A 1002 -56.21 132.17 -44.45
C LEU A 1002 -56.60 132.49 -45.92
N GLY A 1003 -57.89 132.31 -46.34
CA GLY A 1003 -58.39 132.52 -47.73
C GLY A 1003 -58.58 134.00 -48.19
N PRO A 1004 -58.75 134.28 -49.52
CA PRO A 1004 -58.29 135.52 -50.18
C PRO A 1004 -59.23 136.73 -50.02
N ALA A 1005 -58.64 137.88 -49.69
CA ALA A 1005 -59.31 139.17 -49.56
C ALA A 1005 -60.03 139.63 -50.85
N SER A 1006 -61.30 140.01 -50.76
CA SER A 1006 -61.99 140.88 -51.72
C SER A 1006 -62.68 142.04 -50.99
N HIS A 1007 -62.40 143.24 -51.50
CA HIS A 1007 -62.75 144.54 -50.96
C HIS A 1007 -64.26 144.83 -51.07
N GLU A 1008 -64.92 145.11 -49.94
CA GLU A 1008 -65.80 146.28 -49.70
C GLU A 1008 -66.39 146.23 -48.26
N ALA A 1009 -65.74 146.99 -47.36
CA ALA A 1009 -66.19 147.63 -46.11
C ALA A 1009 -67.40 147.05 -45.29
N ALA A 1010 -67.15 146.45 -44.11
CA ALA A 1010 -66.87 147.12 -42.80
C ALA A 1010 -67.52 146.41 -41.57
N ASP A 1011 -66.76 145.55 -40.86
CA ASP A 1011 -66.79 145.45 -39.37
C ASP A 1011 -65.51 144.74 -38.82
N MET A 1012 -64.83 145.33 -37.82
CA MET A 1012 -63.42 145.03 -37.46
C MET A 1012 -63.24 143.99 -36.32
N SER A 1013 -64.31 143.35 -35.85
CA SER A 1013 -64.28 142.36 -34.75
C SER A 1013 -63.92 140.92 -35.20
N SER A 1014 -63.94 140.63 -36.50
CA SER A 1014 -63.73 139.26 -37.00
C SER A 1014 -62.26 138.85 -37.11
N HIS A 1015 -61.32 139.80 -37.14
CA HIS A 1015 -59.90 139.48 -37.39
C HIS A 1015 -59.12 138.99 -36.17
N VAL A 1016 -59.46 139.39 -34.94
CA VAL A 1016 -58.70 138.99 -33.72
C VAL A 1016 -59.01 137.55 -33.30
N ALA A 1017 -60.26 137.12 -33.43
CA ALA A 1017 -60.65 135.72 -33.17
C ALA A 1017 -60.02 134.73 -34.17
N GLY A 1018 -59.62 135.20 -35.37
CA GLY A 1018 -58.95 134.38 -36.36
C GLY A 1018 -57.49 134.05 -36.03
N ALA A 1019 -56.76 134.93 -35.32
CA ALA A 1019 -55.33 134.76 -35.07
C ALA A 1019 -55.01 133.83 -33.88
N GLU A 1020 -55.77 133.88 -32.79
CA GLU A 1020 -55.61 132.96 -31.65
C GLU A 1020 -55.96 131.51 -32.04
N ALA A 1021 -56.94 131.33 -32.92
CA ALA A 1021 -57.28 130.03 -33.47
C ALA A 1021 -56.11 129.40 -34.25
N VAL A 1022 -55.32 130.21 -34.97
CA VAL A 1022 -54.18 129.72 -35.77
C VAL A 1022 -53.02 129.20 -34.91
N LEU A 1023 -52.71 129.85 -33.78
CA LEU A 1023 -51.59 129.45 -32.90
C LEU A 1023 -51.86 128.13 -32.15
N GLY A 1024 -53.07 127.95 -31.60
CA GLY A 1024 -53.45 126.68 -30.97
C GLY A 1024 -53.48 125.49 -31.94
N LEU A 1025 -53.73 125.77 -33.22
CA LEU A 1025 -53.66 124.77 -34.30
C LEU A 1025 -52.21 124.37 -34.65
N THR A 1026 -51.20 125.18 -34.33
CA THR A 1026 -49.79 124.86 -34.63
C THR A 1026 -49.08 124.02 -33.56
N GLU A 1027 -49.38 124.21 -32.28
CA GLU A 1027 -48.81 123.39 -31.19
C GLU A 1027 -49.35 121.96 -31.23
N THR A 1028 -50.66 121.83 -31.47
CA THR A 1028 -51.34 120.53 -31.65
C THR A 1028 -50.77 119.72 -32.82
N TRP A 1029 -50.27 120.38 -33.87
CA TRP A 1029 -49.62 119.71 -35.01
C TRP A 1029 -48.23 119.15 -34.64
N HIS A 1030 -47.52 119.77 -33.70
CA HIS A 1030 -46.16 119.38 -33.35
C HIS A 1030 -46.09 118.13 -32.45
N GLU A 1031 -47.00 117.97 -31.49
CA GLU A 1031 -47.14 116.73 -30.71
C GLU A 1031 -47.50 115.55 -31.60
N GLN A 1032 -48.44 115.76 -32.54
CA GLN A 1032 -48.85 114.75 -33.53
C GLN A 1032 -47.70 114.26 -34.42
N ALA A 1033 -46.66 115.07 -34.63
CA ALA A 1033 -45.51 114.71 -35.44
C ALA A 1033 -44.54 113.75 -34.74
N ALA A 1034 -44.35 113.88 -33.42
CA ALA A 1034 -43.45 113.02 -32.64
C ALA A 1034 -44.01 111.60 -32.51
N ASP A 1035 -45.31 111.47 -32.28
CA ASP A 1035 -46.00 110.18 -32.23
C ASP A 1035 -45.93 109.45 -33.58
N MET A 1036 -45.93 110.20 -34.69
CA MET A 1036 -45.79 109.66 -36.05
C MET A 1036 -44.42 109.01 -36.30
N GLU A 1037 -43.36 109.50 -35.66
CA GLU A 1037 -42.01 108.96 -35.82
C GLU A 1037 -41.86 107.61 -35.09
N VAL A 1038 -42.47 107.47 -33.91
CA VAL A 1038 -42.54 106.18 -33.18
C VAL A 1038 -43.37 105.16 -33.97
N PHE A 1039 -44.47 105.62 -34.60
CA PHE A 1039 -45.30 104.79 -35.47
C PHE A 1039 -44.50 104.16 -36.62
N LEU A 1040 -43.69 104.96 -37.33
CA LEU A 1040 -42.85 104.46 -38.42
C LEU A 1040 -41.78 103.46 -37.94
N ARG A 1041 -41.26 103.61 -36.72
CA ARG A 1041 -40.24 102.72 -36.15
C ARG A 1041 -40.79 101.33 -35.78
N ILE A 1042 -41.96 101.28 -35.11
CA ILE A 1042 -42.64 100.03 -34.77
C ILE A 1042 -43.08 99.29 -36.04
N GLN A 1043 -43.52 100.04 -37.06
CA GLN A 1043 -43.90 99.50 -38.36
C GLN A 1043 -42.69 98.91 -39.13
N ALA A 1044 -41.51 99.53 -39.01
CA ALA A 1044 -40.27 99.05 -39.63
C ALA A 1044 -39.78 97.70 -39.06
N LEU A 1045 -39.97 97.46 -37.75
CA LEU A 1045 -39.58 96.22 -37.08
C LEU A 1045 -40.48 95.04 -37.44
N HIS A 1046 -41.77 95.28 -37.71
CA HIS A 1046 -42.78 94.23 -37.87
C HIS A 1046 -43.23 93.99 -39.32
N ASN A 1047 -43.00 94.94 -40.25
CA ASN A 1047 -43.30 94.75 -41.68
C ASN A 1047 -42.36 95.56 -42.61
N PRO A 1048 -41.10 95.12 -42.78
CA PRO A 1048 -40.10 95.85 -43.57
C PRO A 1048 -40.40 95.89 -45.08
N GLN A 1049 -41.23 94.98 -45.62
CA GLN A 1049 -41.51 94.90 -47.06
C GLN A 1049 -42.75 95.69 -47.52
N GLY A 1050 -43.56 96.21 -46.59
CA GLY A 1050 -44.79 96.96 -46.89
C GLY A 1050 -44.63 98.49 -46.96
N MET A 1051 -43.42 99.03 -46.81
CA MET A 1051 -43.18 100.48 -46.65
C MET A 1051 -43.38 101.34 -47.92
N GLU A 1052 -43.37 100.76 -49.12
CA GLU A 1052 -43.39 101.53 -50.38
C GLU A 1052 -44.79 101.84 -50.94
N GLN A 1053 -45.87 101.26 -50.38
CA GLN A 1053 -47.21 101.39 -50.97
C GLN A 1053 -48.30 101.64 -49.91
N GLN A 1054 -48.10 102.61 -49.02
CA GLN A 1054 -49.17 103.02 -48.10
C GLN A 1054 -49.44 104.53 -48.09
N PRO A 1055 -50.73 104.93 -48.20
CA PRO A 1055 -51.15 106.32 -48.39
C PRO A 1055 -50.83 107.22 -47.20
N SER A 1056 -50.45 106.68 -46.03
CA SER A 1056 -50.10 107.46 -44.84
C SER A 1056 -48.70 108.07 -44.91
N LYS A 1057 -47.72 107.42 -45.56
CA LYS A 1057 -46.39 108.02 -45.78
C LYS A 1057 -46.46 109.11 -46.83
N ASP A 1058 -47.17 108.86 -47.93
CA ASP A 1058 -47.46 109.88 -48.94
C ASP A 1058 -48.29 111.03 -48.37
N ALA A 1059 -49.28 110.77 -47.50
CA ALA A 1059 -50.05 111.80 -46.81
C ALA A 1059 -49.19 112.60 -45.83
N TRP A 1060 -48.29 111.95 -45.09
CA TRP A 1060 -47.34 112.64 -44.20
C TRP A 1060 -46.32 113.48 -44.99
N GLU A 1061 -45.80 112.96 -46.10
CA GLU A 1061 -44.93 113.72 -47.01
C GLU A 1061 -45.70 114.87 -47.69
N ARG A 1062 -47.00 114.70 -48.01
CA ARG A 1062 -47.92 115.74 -48.50
C ARG A 1062 -48.26 116.80 -47.44
N LEU A 1063 -48.40 116.40 -46.18
CA LEU A 1063 -48.57 117.29 -45.02
C LEU A 1063 -47.29 118.09 -44.75
N GLN A 1064 -46.13 117.45 -44.82
CA GLN A 1064 -44.85 118.13 -44.71
C GLN A 1064 -44.59 119.08 -45.89
N THR A 1065 -44.97 118.70 -47.11
CA THR A 1065 -44.89 119.62 -48.28
C THR A 1065 -45.93 120.73 -48.22
N SER A 1066 -47.14 120.49 -47.69
CA SER A 1066 -48.12 121.55 -47.41
C SER A 1066 -47.60 122.53 -46.36
N ARG A 1067 -47.01 122.04 -45.26
CA ARG A 1067 -46.34 122.88 -44.24
C ARG A 1067 -45.26 123.78 -44.87
N ARG A 1068 -44.44 123.22 -45.78
CA ARG A 1068 -43.42 123.99 -46.52
C ARG A 1068 -44.04 125.04 -47.46
N SER A 1069 -45.26 124.82 -47.97
CA SER A 1069 -45.94 125.74 -48.90
C SER A 1069 -46.68 126.91 -48.24
N PHE A 1070 -47.06 126.82 -46.96
CA PHE A 1070 -47.77 127.90 -46.24
C PHE A 1070 -46.85 128.98 -45.67
N GLY A 1071 -45.52 128.87 -45.81
CA GLY A 1071 -44.59 129.87 -45.28
C GLY A 1071 -44.72 130.07 -43.75
N ILE A 1072 -45.30 129.09 -43.06
CA ILE A 1072 -45.36 129.05 -41.60
C ILE A 1072 -44.04 128.42 -41.16
N ALA A 1073 -43.03 129.27 -41.02
CA ALA A 1073 -41.89 129.00 -40.15
C ALA A 1073 -42.28 129.42 -38.74
#